data_AF-A0AAV7GXY4-F1
#
_entry.id   AF-A0AAV7GXY4-F1
#
_cell.length_a   1.000
_cell.length_b   1.000
_cell.length_c   1.000
_cell.angle_alpha   90.00
_cell.angle_beta   90.00
_cell.angle_gamma   90.00
#
_symmetry.space_group_name_H-M   'P 1'
#
loop_
_entity.id
_entity.type
_entity.pdbx_description
1 polymer ?
#
loop_
_entity_poly.entity_id
_entity_poly.type
_entity_poly.pdbx_seq_one_letter_code
_entity_poly.pdbx_strand_id
1 'polypeptide(L)'
;MSSNRYAWLDNQQPEQLSASIMSSNRYPWLDKPQPEQQAPLLLPTKEWIDKPQLEQLSASIMSTNRYPWLDKPQPEQQAPLLLPTKEWLDKPQPEQLSASIMSTNRYPWLDKPQSEQQAPVLLPTKEWTDKPQLEQLSASIMSSNRYPWLDNPQPEQQAPLLLPTKEWLDKPQPEQLSASIMSTNRYPWLDKPQPEQQAPLVLPTKEWIDKPQLEQLSASITCSNRYPWLDKPQPEQQAPLLLPTKEWLDKPQSEQQAPLLLPTKKIPGSYGIPFISPIKDRLDYYYFKGHDNFFQSKINQYSSTVFRTNMIPGPLMASNPRVIAVLDAKSFPILFDTSKVEKKNVFTGTYMPSTKLTGGYRVCSYLDPSEPTHAKVKQFLFNLLKSRKDYFLPAFRSAYVAPIFSSVESQVATHGHVDFNALNNDIAFDFLGEAYFGERPSKEGMFGSCFNFQKKVTIWLLLQLAPLASNILTKFLIPKLVEDFLLHTFAFPSFIAQPGYKSMYEYFNTAGSAALDLAEKVGLSRDEACHNLIFATCFNTYGGLRVLFPGLLKRLAQSGRDLHARLATEVRQAVATHGENGQVTLGALEQMELANSVVYEVLRIDPPVEFQYAHAKKDFLLQSHDAQYQVRKGEMLFGYQPFATRDKRVFGANAGEFVPDRFVGSDGAKLLRYVWWSNGPETQDPTVNDKQCAGKNFVVLVARLFVAEFFLRYDSFTAEISSSVVGAQVNITSITKAKAKAHASNFY
;
A
#
# COMPACT_ATOMS: atom_id res chain seq x y z
N MET A 1 -55.11 19.97 -3.23
CA MET A 1 -55.41 18.73 -3.96
C MET A 1 -54.85 18.86 -5.37
N SER A 2 -53.70 18.24 -5.62
CA SER A 2 -53.15 17.95 -6.95
C SER A 2 -52.26 16.72 -6.76
N SER A 3 -52.88 15.55 -6.90
CA SER A 3 -52.27 14.23 -6.74
C SER A 3 -51.50 13.86 -8.00
N ASN A 4 -50.17 13.85 -7.94
CA ASN A 4 -49.37 13.15 -8.94
C ASN A 4 -49.42 11.66 -8.61
N ARG A 5 -50.39 10.95 -9.18
CA ARG A 5 -50.40 9.48 -9.20
C ARG A 5 -49.34 9.01 -10.21
N TYR A 6 -48.29 8.34 -9.73
CA TYR A 6 -47.36 7.62 -10.59
C TYR A 6 -48.01 6.30 -11.01
N ALA A 7 -48.45 6.22 -12.28
CA ALA A 7 -49.25 5.10 -12.81
C ALA A 7 -48.47 3.80 -13.10
N TRP A 8 -47.36 3.52 -12.39
CA TRP A 8 -46.54 2.32 -12.59
C TRP A 8 -46.13 1.61 -11.29
N LEU A 9 -46.83 1.85 -10.18
CA LEU A 9 -46.54 1.21 -8.87
C LEU A 9 -47.57 0.14 -8.44
N ASP A 10 -48.56 -0.20 -9.27
CA ASP A 10 -49.66 -1.08 -8.84
C ASP A 10 -49.36 -2.58 -8.85
N ASN A 11 -48.11 -3.04 -9.04
CA ASN A 11 -47.79 -4.48 -8.89
C ASN A 11 -46.32 -4.86 -8.60
N GLN A 12 -45.46 -3.91 -8.23
CA GLN A 12 -44.12 -4.24 -7.71
C GLN A 12 -43.81 -3.32 -6.53
N GLN A 13 -43.80 -3.89 -5.33
CA GLN A 13 -43.25 -3.25 -4.14
C GLN A 13 -41.72 -3.33 -4.23
N PRO A 14 -40.99 -2.21 -4.19
CA PRO A 14 -39.52 -2.25 -4.25
C PRO A 14 -38.94 -2.71 -2.90
N GLU A 15 -38.00 -3.66 -2.94
CA GLU A 15 -37.18 -4.07 -1.78
C GLU A 15 -36.24 -2.94 -1.33
N GLN A 16 -35.89 -2.01 -2.23
CA GLN A 16 -35.00 -0.88 -1.95
C GLN A 16 -35.57 0.44 -2.48
N LEU A 17 -35.58 1.47 -1.64
CA LEU A 17 -35.98 2.82 -2.02
C LEU A 17 -34.83 3.80 -1.75
N SER A 18 -34.43 4.53 -2.79
CA SER A 18 -33.41 5.58 -2.70
C SER A 18 -33.92 6.88 -3.29
N ALA A 19 -33.61 8.00 -2.65
CA ALA A 19 -33.82 9.33 -3.21
C ALA A 19 -32.55 10.17 -3.13
N SER A 20 -32.24 10.85 -4.23
CA SER A 20 -31.00 11.61 -4.37
C SER A 20 -31.28 12.97 -5.00
N ILE A 21 -30.79 14.04 -4.38
CA ILE A 21 -30.66 15.35 -5.03
C ILE A 21 -29.21 15.49 -5.49
N MET A 22 -29.02 15.72 -6.79
CA MET A 22 -27.72 16.03 -7.37
C MET A 22 -27.74 17.44 -7.95
N SER A 23 -26.86 18.32 -7.47
CA SER A 23 -26.65 19.65 -8.03
C SER A 23 -25.19 19.84 -8.45
N SER A 24 -24.98 20.41 -9.64
CA SER A 24 -23.65 20.75 -10.14
C SER A 24 -23.69 22.17 -10.71
N ASN A 25 -23.29 23.14 -9.90
CA ASN A 25 -23.43 24.54 -10.25
C ASN A 25 -22.08 25.15 -10.66
N ARG A 26 -22.11 25.92 -11.76
CA ARG A 26 -20.93 26.62 -12.29
C ARG A 26 -21.31 28.04 -12.71
N TYR A 27 -21.03 28.99 -11.83
CA TYR A 27 -21.30 30.39 -12.09
C TYR A 27 -19.99 31.13 -12.38
N PRO A 28 -19.77 31.66 -13.59
CA PRO A 28 -18.51 32.29 -13.96
C PRO A 28 -18.23 33.61 -13.23
N TRP A 29 -19.29 34.36 -12.89
CA TRP A 29 -19.25 35.68 -12.22
C TRP A 29 -20.59 35.92 -11.49
N LEU A 30 -20.54 36.24 -10.19
CA LEU A 30 -21.72 36.61 -9.38
C LEU A 30 -21.34 37.79 -8.47
N ASP A 31 -21.97 38.95 -8.69
CA ASP A 31 -21.87 40.11 -7.79
C ASP A 31 -23.12 40.11 -6.89
N LYS A 32 -22.91 39.99 -5.57
CA LYS A 32 -23.97 39.84 -4.53
C LYS A 32 -25.00 38.73 -4.81
N PRO A 33 -24.57 37.46 -4.94
CA PRO A 33 -25.50 36.34 -5.08
C PRO A 33 -26.45 36.26 -3.87
N GLN A 34 -27.75 36.06 -4.12
CA GLN A 34 -28.67 35.58 -3.10
C GLN A 34 -28.31 34.12 -2.77
N PRO A 35 -28.42 33.67 -1.51
CA PRO A 35 -28.13 32.29 -1.15
C PRO A 35 -29.03 31.33 -1.93
N GLU A 36 -28.43 30.33 -2.58
CA GLU A 36 -29.20 29.23 -3.15
C GLU A 36 -29.86 28.45 -2.02
N GLN A 37 -31.19 28.37 -2.06
CA GLN A 37 -31.96 27.51 -1.17
C GLN A 37 -32.14 26.15 -1.84
N GLN A 38 -31.48 25.13 -1.33
CA GLN A 38 -31.81 23.76 -1.72
C GLN A 38 -33.21 23.42 -1.17
N ALA A 39 -34.05 22.76 -1.96
CA ALA A 39 -35.30 22.24 -1.44
C ALA A 39 -35.02 21.05 -0.50
N PRO A 40 -35.72 20.93 0.64
CA PRO A 40 -35.59 19.74 1.48
C PRO A 40 -36.03 18.50 0.69
N LEU A 41 -35.21 17.45 0.71
CA LEU A 41 -35.60 16.16 0.15
C LEU A 41 -36.56 15.48 1.12
N LEU A 42 -37.84 15.42 0.76
CA LEU A 42 -38.87 14.71 1.50
C LEU A 42 -39.28 13.47 0.72
N LEU A 43 -39.04 12.28 1.30
CA LEU A 43 -39.57 11.02 0.78
C LEU A 43 -41.07 10.93 1.12
N PRO A 44 -41.98 10.84 0.14
CA PRO A 44 -43.41 10.72 0.42
C PRO A 44 -43.74 9.28 0.84
N THR A 45 -43.94 9.06 2.14
CA THR A 45 -44.35 7.75 2.71
C THR A 45 -45.85 7.67 3.01
N LYS A 46 -46.61 8.74 2.70
CA LYS A 46 -47.91 9.01 3.32
C LYS A 46 -49.11 8.19 2.79
N GLU A 47 -48.93 7.37 1.76
CA GLU A 47 -50.04 6.65 1.08
C GLU A 47 -49.74 5.17 0.83
N TRP A 48 -48.87 4.54 1.60
CA TRP A 48 -48.65 3.10 1.48
C TRP A 48 -49.72 2.39 2.30
N ILE A 49 -50.81 2.00 1.62
CA ILE A 49 -51.98 1.38 2.24
C ILE A 49 -51.75 -0.11 2.53
N ASP A 50 -50.80 -0.75 1.82
CA ASP A 50 -50.51 -2.18 1.93
C ASP A 50 -49.04 -2.46 2.28
N LYS A 51 -48.86 -3.29 3.32
CA LYS A 51 -47.60 -3.78 3.93
C LYS A 51 -46.42 -3.92 2.94
N PRO A 52 -45.48 -2.95 2.86
CA PRO A 52 -44.32 -3.00 1.98
C PRO A 52 -43.17 -3.86 2.51
N GLN A 53 -42.66 -4.87 1.78
CA GLN A 53 -41.36 -5.47 2.15
C GLN A 53 -40.20 -4.58 1.70
N LEU A 54 -39.92 -3.51 2.44
CA LEU A 54 -38.78 -2.62 2.19
C LEU A 54 -37.60 -3.08 3.05
N GLU A 55 -36.50 -3.52 2.45
CA GLU A 55 -35.25 -3.89 3.14
C GLU A 55 -34.38 -2.65 3.40
N GLN A 56 -34.32 -1.72 2.44
CA GLN A 56 -33.43 -0.57 2.50
C GLN A 56 -34.12 0.76 2.15
N LEU A 57 -33.89 1.77 3.00
CA LEU A 57 -34.27 3.16 2.76
C LEU A 57 -33.04 4.07 2.81
N SER A 58 -32.75 4.77 1.71
CA SER A 58 -31.61 5.69 1.64
C SER A 58 -31.98 7.07 1.09
N ALA A 59 -31.39 8.11 1.65
CA ALA A 59 -31.50 9.46 1.12
C ALA A 59 -30.12 10.14 1.03
N SER A 60 -29.86 10.78 -0.11
CA SER A 60 -28.59 11.47 -0.34
C SER A 60 -28.77 12.86 -0.95
N ILE A 61 -27.95 13.81 -0.52
CA ILE A 61 -27.77 15.10 -1.18
C ILE A 61 -26.32 15.19 -1.63
N MET A 62 -26.09 15.37 -2.93
CA MET A 62 -24.78 15.53 -3.52
C MET A 62 -24.69 16.87 -4.24
N SER A 63 -23.78 17.74 -3.79
CA SER A 63 -23.52 19.03 -4.44
C SER A 63 -22.08 19.15 -4.89
N THR A 64 -21.88 19.67 -6.11
CA THR A 64 -20.57 20.07 -6.63
C THR A 64 -20.63 21.51 -7.11
N ASN A 65 -20.04 22.43 -6.36
CA ASN A 65 -20.12 23.85 -6.68
C ASN A 65 -18.75 24.41 -7.08
N ARG A 66 -18.75 25.20 -8.16
CA ARG A 66 -17.52 25.81 -8.69
C ARG A 66 -17.73 27.29 -8.99
N TYR A 67 -17.16 28.12 -8.14
CA TYR A 67 -17.32 29.56 -8.19
C TYR A 67 -15.98 30.26 -8.38
N PRO A 68 -15.63 30.74 -9.59
CA PRO A 68 -14.33 31.34 -9.87
C PRO A 68 -14.03 32.63 -9.09
N TRP A 69 -15.06 33.42 -8.77
CA TRP A 69 -14.93 34.69 -8.06
C TRP A 69 -16.22 34.99 -7.27
N LEU A 70 -16.12 35.21 -5.95
CA LEU A 70 -17.21 35.71 -5.09
C LEU A 70 -16.71 36.84 -4.19
N ASP A 71 -17.38 37.99 -4.24
CA ASP A 71 -17.20 39.10 -3.30
C ASP A 71 -18.35 39.09 -2.27
N LYS A 72 -18.01 38.95 -0.99
CA LYS A 72 -18.94 38.86 0.16
C LYS A 72 -20.10 37.87 -0.03
N PRO A 73 -19.82 36.56 -0.20
CA PRO A 73 -20.85 35.54 -0.22
C PRO A 73 -21.77 35.62 1.01
N GLN A 74 -23.08 35.52 0.81
CA GLN A 74 -23.97 35.01 1.87
C GLN A 74 -23.76 33.48 1.97
N PRO A 75 -23.84 32.88 3.17
CA PRO A 75 -23.64 31.45 3.33
C PRO A 75 -24.70 30.66 2.56
N GLU A 76 -24.27 29.65 1.80
CA GLU A 76 -25.19 28.66 1.23
C GLU A 76 -25.94 27.98 2.37
N GLN A 77 -27.27 28.01 2.31
CA GLN A 77 -28.11 27.26 3.25
C GLN A 77 -28.43 25.91 2.62
N GLN A 78 -27.68 24.89 3.02
CA GLN A 78 -28.04 23.52 2.70
C GLN A 78 -29.41 23.21 3.34
N ALA A 79 -30.27 22.50 2.61
CA ALA A 79 -31.56 22.09 3.16
C ALA A 79 -31.34 20.96 4.17
N PRO A 80 -32.02 20.94 5.33
CA PRO A 80 -31.98 19.78 6.21
C PRO A 80 -32.50 18.55 5.46
N LEU A 81 -31.74 17.46 5.54
CA LEU A 81 -32.23 16.17 5.09
C LEU A 81 -33.16 15.64 6.17
N LEU A 82 -34.46 15.72 5.90
CA LEU A 82 -35.53 15.26 6.78
C LEU A 82 -36.10 13.98 6.19
N LEU A 83 -36.01 12.87 6.94
CA LEU A 83 -36.74 11.65 6.62
C LEU A 83 -38.09 11.68 7.34
N PRO A 84 -39.23 11.98 6.66
CA PRO A 84 -40.53 11.98 7.31
C PRO A 84 -41.06 10.55 7.48
N THR A 85 -41.13 10.07 8.72
CA THR A 85 -41.89 8.87 9.11
C THR A 85 -43.20 9.28 9.77
N LYS A 86 -43.97 10.16 9.13
CA LYS A 86 -45.24 10.60 9.72
C LYS A 86 -46.23 9.43 9.67
N GLU A 87 -46.32 8.70 10.79
CA GLU A 87 -47.30 7.65 11.10
C GLU A 87 -47.20 6.40 10.21
N TRP A 88 -46.15 5.59 10.43
CA TRP A 88 -46.14 4.20 9.96
C TRP A 88 -46.97 3.38 10.94
N LEU A 89 -48.28 3.32 10.71
CA LEU A 89 -49.24 2.74 11.65
C LEU A 89 -49.29 1.21 11.59
N ASP A 90 -48.75 0.56 10.55
CA ASP A 90 -48.72 -0.91 10.44
C ASP A 90 -47.51 -1.37 9.59
N LYS A 91 -46.76 -2.37 10.09
CA LYS A 91 -45.53 -3.00 9.54
C LYS A 91 -45.49 -3.23 8.01
N PRO A 92 -44.32 -3.42 7.36
CA PRO A 92 -42.93 -3.49 7.86
C PRO A 92 -42.12 -2.19 7.74
N GLN A 93 -41.01 -2.15 8.50
CA GLN A 93 -40.03 -1.06 8.54
C GLN A 93 -38.70 -1.52 7.91
N PRO A 94 -37.88 -0.63 7.31
CA PRO A 94 -36.64 -1.04 6.66
C PRO A 94 -35.66 -1.60 7.67
N GLU A 95 -34.97 -2.65 7.26
CA GLU A 95 -33.86 -3.25 8.00
C GLU A 95 -32.65 -2.31 8.02
N GLN A 96 -32.50 -1.49 6.95
CA GLN A 96 -31.42 -0.52 6.83
C GLN A 96 -31.92 0.89 6.51
N LEU A 97 -31.48 1.87 7.30
CA LEU A 97 -31.77 3.29 7.06
C LEU A 97 -30.46 4.09 6.98
N SER A 98 -30.28 4.81 5.86
CA SER A 98 -29.10 5.64 5.63
C SER A 98 -29.41 7.05 5.13
N ALA A 99 -28.67 8.02 5.67
CA ALA A 99 -28.78 9.42 5.32
C ALA A 99 -27.39 10.00 5.06
N SER A 100 -27.18 10.63 3.90
CA SER A 100 -25.87 11.18 3.54
C SER A 100 -25.95 12.57 2.90
N ILE A 101 -25.04 13.44 3.28
CA ILE A 101 -24.80 14.72 2.59
C ILE A 101 -23.35 14.72 2.13
N MET A 102 -23.13 14.92 0.83
CA MET A 102 -21.82 15.02 0.21
C MET A 102 -21.69 16.35 -0.53
N SER A 103 -20.71 17.16 -0.18
CA SER A 103 -20.43 18.43 -0.85
C SER A 103 -18.98 18.52 -1.33
N THR A 104 -18.78 18.96 -2.57
CA THR A 104 -17.46 19.29 -3.11
C THR A 104 -17.46 20.71 -3.65
N ASN A 105 -16.82 21.63 -2.92
CA ASN A 105 -16.81 23.03 -3.28
C ASN A 105 -15.42 23.52 -3.68
N ARG A 106 -15.36 24.36 -4.72
CA ARG A 106 -14.11 24.99 -5.17
C ARG A 106 -14.30 26.47 -5.39
N TYR A 107 -13.62 27.25 -4.56
CA TYR A 107 -13.64 28.71 -4.56
C TYR A 107 -12.22 29.25 -4.82
N PRO A 108 -11.83 29.55 -6.08
CA PRO A 108 -10.50 30.06 -6.41
C PRO A 108 -10.13 31.37 -5.72
N TRP A 109 -11.11 32.23 -5.43
CA TRP A 109 -10.91 33.51 -4.74
C TRP A 109 -12.14 33.85 -3.89
N LEU A 110 -11.94 34.14 -2.60
CA LEU A 110 -13.00 34.41 -1.64
C LEU A 110 -12.56 35.53 -0.68
N ASP A 111 -13.23 36.69 -0.72
CA ASP A 111 -12.95 37.84 0.15
C ASP A 111 -14.01 37.95 1.26
N LYS A 112 -13.56 37.91 2.52
CA LYS A 112 -14.38 38.01 3.75
C LYS A 112 -15.64 37.14 3.75
N PRO A 113 -15.51 35.81 3.61
CA PRO A 113 -16.65 34.91 3.77
C PRO A 113 -17.30 34.99 5.14
N GLN A 114 -18.62 34.88 5.15
CA GLN A 114 -19.35 34.37 6.31
C GLN A 114 -19.21 32.85 6.40
N SER A 115 -19.28 32.29 7.61
CA SER A 115 -19.18 30.85 7.86
C SER A 115 -20.21 30.07 7.04
N GLU A 116 -19.79 29.11 6.21
CA GLU A 116 -20.70 28.15 5.59
C GLU A 116 -21.47 27.41 6.70
N GLN A 117 -22.80 27.41 6.64
CA GLN A 117 -23.63 26.64 7.54
C GLN A 117 -24.04 25.35 6.84
N GLN A 118 -23.43 24.24 7.23
CA GLN A 118 -23.88 22.93 6.79
C GLN A 118 -25.31 22.68 7.31
N ALA A 119 -26.09 21.84 6.62
CA ALA A 119 -27.40 21.46 7.14
C ALA A 119 -27.25 20.33 8.17
N PRO A 120 -28.02 20.34 9.27
CA PRO A 120 -28.11 19.17 10.12
C PRO A 120 -28.79 18.02 9.34
N VAL A 121 -28.22 16.83 9.41
CA VAL A 121 -28.97 15.60 9.07
C VAL A 121 -29.84 15.28 10.28
N LEU A 122 -31.16 15.36 10.09
CA LEU A 122 -32.15 15.07 11.13
C LEU A 122 -32.87 13.78 10.77
N LEU A 123 -32.52 12.71 11.48
CA LEU A 123 -33.27 11.45 11.41
C LEU A 123 -34.64 11.62 12.11
N PRO A 124 -35.59 10.66 12.08
CA PRO A 124 -36.97 10.93 12.50
C PRO A 124 -37.18 11.13 14.01
N THR A 125 -37.95 12.15 14.39
CA THR A 125 -38.14 12.65 15.77
C THR A 125 -39.41 12.18 16.50
N LYS A 126 -40.28 11.36 15.88
CA LYS A 126 -41.55 10.91 16.47
C LYS A 126 -41.56 9.42 16.84
N GLU A 127 -42.31 9.13 17.90
CA GLU A 127 -42.52 7.83 18.56
C GLU A 127 -42.74 6.69 17.53
N TRP A 128 -41.86 5.69 17.56
CA TRP A 128 -42.08 4.41 16.89
C TRP A 128 -42.98 3.61 17.82
N THR A 129 -44.25 3.44 17.43
CA THR A 129 -45.26 2.84 18.32
C THR A 129 -45.19 1.32 18.37
N ASP A 130 -44.47 0.67 17.45
CA ASP A 130 -44.38 -0.79 17.35
C ASP A 130 -42.97 -1.27 16.96
N LYS A 131 -42.58 -2.41 17.56
CA LYS A 131 -41.28 -3.09 17.47
C LYS A 131 -40.57 -3.02 16.09
N PRO A 132 -39.62 -2.09 15.85
CA PRO A 132 -38.84 -2.05 14.60
C PRO A 132 -37.87 -3.21 14.36
N GLN A 133 -37.88 -3.81 13.17
CA GLN A 133 -36.81 -4.71 12.69
C GLN A 133 -35.66 -3.93 12.03
N LEU A 134 -35.30 -2.76 12.58
CA LEU A 134 -34.19 -1.96 12.05
C LEU A 134 -32.88 -2.58 12.55
N GLU A 135 -32.05 -3.12 11.65
CA GLU A 135 -30.73 -3.68 11.97
C GLU A 135 -29.67 -2.57 11.96
N GLN A 136 -29.73 -1.65 10.98
CA GLN A 136 -28.70 -0.64 10.77
C GLN A 136 -29.25 0.78 10.59
N LEU A 137 -28.70 1.71 11.38
CA LEU A 137 -28.93 3.14 11.25
C LEU A 137 -27.61 3.89 10.97
N SER A 138 -27.52 4.60 9.85
CA SER A 138 -26.32 5.35 9.49
C SER A 138 -26.61 6.79 9.05
N ALA A 139 -25.80 7.74 9.53
CA ALA A 139 -25.82 9.10 9.04
C ALA A 139 -24.41 9.64 8.80
N SER A 140 -24.18 10.26 7.64
CA SER A 140 -22.89 10.81 7.27
C SER A 140 -22.97 12.20 6.64
N ILE A 141 -22.00 13.05 7.00
CA ILE A 141 -21.75 14.33 6.33
C ILE A 141 -20.31 14.28 5.83
N MET A 142 -20.11 14.44 4.52
CA MET A 142 -18.80 14.44 3.87
C MET A 142 -18.61 15.73 3.06
N SER A 143 -17.60 16.53 3.41
CA SER A 143 -17.27 17.75 2.68
C SER A 143 -15.84 17.78 2.18
N SER A 144 -15.64 18.29 0.96
CA SER A 144 -14.33 18.49 0.35
C SER A 144 -14.24 19.88 -0.26
N ASN A 145 -13.58 20.80 0.46
CA ASN A 145 -13.51 22.20 0.07
C ASN A 145 -12.09 22.60 -0.36
N ARG A 146 -11.98 23.40 -1.41
CA ARG A 146 -10.70 23.95 -1.89
C ARG A 146 -10.77 25.46 -2.07
N TYR A 147 -9.95 26.15 -1.28
CA TYR A 147 -9.82 27.60 -1.23
C TYR A 147 -8.39 28.04 -1.58
N PRO A 148 -8.03 28.21 -2.86
CA PRO A 148 -6.70 28.66 -3.28
C PRO A 148 -6.23 29.98 -2.66
N TRP A 149 -7.16 30.91 -2.38
CA TRP A 149 -6.90 32.17 -1.71
C TRP A 149 -8.08 32.55 -0.81
N LEU A 150 -7.81 32.76 0.49
CA LEU A 150 -8.80 33.06 1.52
C LEU A 150 -8.29 34.21 2.41
N ASP A 151 -8.98 35.35 2.39
CA ASP A 151 -8.59 36.54 3.15
C ASP A 151 -9.52 36.79 4.34
N ASN A 152 -8.92 36.85 5.53
CA ASN A 152 -9.54 37.15 6.81
C ASN A 152 -10.86 36.38 7.08
N PRO A 153 -10.87 35.04 6.97
CA PRO A 153 -12.09 34.26 7.12
C PRO A 153 -12.61 34.24 8.56
N GLN A 154 -13.93 34.20 8.72
CA GLN A 154 -14.55 33.75 9.97
C GLN A 154 -14.34 32.23 10.14
N PRO A 155 -14.33 31.69 11.38
CA PRO A 155 -14.28 30.24 11.58
C PRO A 155 -15.42 29.55 10.82
N GLU A 156 -15.10 28.52 10.02
CA GLU A 156 -16.13 27.62 9.48
C GLU A 156 -16.88 27.00 10.66
N GLN A 157 -18.21 27.05 10.64
CA GLN A 157 -19.07 26.40 11.63
C GLN A 157 -19.69 25.17 10.98
N GLN A 158 -19.14 24.00 11.27
CA GLN A 158 -19.76 22.75 10.85
C GLN A 158 -21.14 22.61 11.53
N ALA A 159 -22.06 21.89 10.89
CA ALA A 159 -23.37 21.64 11.49
C ALA A 159 -23.34 20.46 12.45
N PRO A 160 -24.08 20.51 13.57
CA PRO A 160 -24.22 19.36 14.43
C PRO A 160 -24.99 18.26 13.70
N LEU A 161 -24.43 17.05 13.69
CA LEU A 161 -25.18 15.85 13.34
C LEU A 161 -25.99 15.43 14.58
N LEU A 162 -27.30 15.63 14.52
CA LEU A 162 -28.23 15.31 15.59
C LEU A 162 -29.05 14.09 15.20
N LEU A 163 -28.75 12.96 15.84
CA LEU A 163 -29.68 11.83 15.82
C LEU A 163 -30.81 12.16 16.82
N PRO A 164 -32.08 11.86 16.55
CA PRO A 164 -33.15 12.01 17.52
C PRO A 164 -33.27 10.81 18.46
N THR A 165 -33.51 11.08 19.74
CA THR A 165 -34.09 10.11 20.68
C THR A 165 -35.21 10.79 21.45
N LYS A 166 -36.42 10.78 20.91
CA LYS A 166 -37.59 10.84 21.79
C LYS A 166 -38.02 9.40 22.07
N GLU A 167 -38.11 9.09 23.37
CA GLU A 167 -38.59 7.87 24.02
C GLU A 167 -38.95 6.71 23.07
N TRP A 168 -37.99 5.80 22.87
CA TRP A 168 -38.29 4.48 22.29
C TRP A 168 -38.94 3.67 23.41
N LEU A 169 -40.28 3.69 23.47
CA LEU A 169 -41.03 3.14 24.61
C LEU A 169 -41.02 1.60 24.65
N ASP A 170 -40.82 0.92 23.51
CA ASP A 170 -40.79 -0.55 23.44
C ASP A 170 -39.78 -1.06 22.38
N LYS A 171 -38.91 -2.02 22.76
CA LYS A 171 -37.87 -2.67 21.92
C LYS A 171 -38.35 -3.06 20.51
N PRO A 172 -37.51 -3.06 19.44
CA PRO A 172 -36.04 -3.17 19.38
C PRO A 172 -35.33 -1.85 19.09
N GLN A 173 -34.01 -1.88 19.22
CA GLN A 173 -33.07 -0.80 18.88
C GLN A 173 -32.15 -1.32 17.76
N PRO A 174 -31.58 -0.46 16.91
CA PRO A 174 -30.66 -0.91 15.86
C PRO A 174 -29.49 -1.69 16.45
N GLU A 175 -29.16 -2.84 15.85
CA GLU A 175 -27.97 -3.62 16.22
C GLU A 175 -26.70 -2.81 15.96
N GLN A 176 -26.73 -1.99 14.90
CA GLN A 176 -25.63 -1.11 14.49
C GLN A 176 -26.08 0.33 14.32
N LEU A 177 -25.41 1.24 15.05
CA LEU A 177 -25.60 2.68 14.91
C LEU A 177 -24.28 3.36 14.53
N SER A 178 -24.28 4.11 13.43
CA SER A 178 -23.11 4.86 12.95
C SER A 178 -23.42 6.31 12.61
N ALA A 179 -22.54 7.20 13.08
CA ALA A 179 -22.59 8.63 12.80
C ALA A 179 -21.19 9.15 12.48
N SER A 180 -21.02 9.75 11.30
CA SER A 180 -19.69 10.21 10.86
C SER A 180 -19.73 11.59 10.21
N ILE A 181 -18.82 12.47 10.65
CA ILE A 181 -18.53 13.74 9.97
C ILE A 181 -17.11 13.65 9.41
N MET A 182 -16.96 13.82 8.10
CA MET A 182 -15.67 13.83 7.42
C MET A 182 -15.50 15.11 6.61
N SER A 183 -14.46 15.89 6.92
CA SER A 183 -14.16 17.12 6.19
C SER A 183 -12.72 17.13 5.69
N THR A 184 -12.52 17.52 4.43
CA THR A 184 -11.20 17.72 3.84
C THR A 184 -11.11 19.12 3.25
N ASN A 185 -10.37 20.00 3.90
CA ASN A 185 -10.20 21.38 3.45
C ASN A 185 -8.76 21.65 2.99
N ARG A 186 -8.61 22.37 1.88
CA ARG A 186 -7.29 22.76 1.37
C ARG A 186 -7.17 24.27 1.17
N TYR A 187 -6.26 24.87 1.91
CA TYR A 187 -5.97 26.30 1.93
C TYR A 187 -4.50 26.55 1.52
N PRO A 188 -4.19 26.68 0.22
CA PRO A 188 -2.87 27.11 -0.23
C PRO A 188 -2.44 28.41 0.45
N TRP A 189 -3.23 29.49 0.35
CA TRP A 189 -2.92 30.77 1.00
C TRP A 189 -4.04 31.18 1.96
N LEU A 190 -3.69 31.35 3.23
CA LEU A 190 -4.60 31.73 4.32
C LEU A 190 -3.98 32.89 5.10
N ASP A 191 -4.59 34.08 5.02
CA ASP A 191 -4.16 35.25 5.79
C ASP A 191 -4.90 35.31 7.14
N LYS A 192 -4.18 35.59 8.23
CA LYS A 192 -4.67 35.67 9.63
C LYS A 192 -5.56 34.48 10.05
N PRO A 193 -4.99 33.26 10.16
CA PRO A 193 -5.76 32.07 10.54
C PRO A 193 -6.47 32.25 11.89
N GLN A 194 -7.78 32.02 11.91
CA GLN A 194 -8.55 31.76 13.13
C GLN A 194 -8.68 30.24 13.32
N PRO A 195 -8.76 29.72 14.56
CA PRO A 195 -9.04 28.30 14.78
C PRO A 195 -10.40 27.93 14.17
N GLU A 196 -10.44 26.91 13.31
CA GLU A 196 -11.71 26.32 12.87
C GLU A 196 -12.44 25.75 14.10
N GLN A 197 -13.73 26.09 14.24
CA GLN A 197 -14.58 25.56 15.32
C GLN A 197 -15.39 24.40 14.77
N GLN A 198 -14.97 23.18 15.10
CA GLN A 198 -15.70 21.98 14.71
C GLN A 198 -17.07 21.94 15.40
N ALA A 199 -18.06 21.31 14.76
CA ALA A 199 -19.36 21.08 15.39
C ALA A 199 -19.25 19.95 16.40
N PRO A 200 -19.99 19.99 17.52
CA PRO A 200 -20.13 18.81 18.35
C PRO A 200 -20.95 17.74 17.61
N LEU A 201 -20.44 16.51 17.58
CA LEU A 201 -21.27 15.33 17.29
C LEU A 201 -21.99 14.97 18.59
N VAL A 202 -23.29 15.24 18.62
CA VAL A 202 -24.14 14.95 19.78
C VAL A 202 -25.03 13.78 19.44
N LEU A 203 -24.64 12.60 19.94
CA LEU A 203 -25.58 11.49 20.04
C LEU A 203 -26.61 11.90 21.11
N PRO A 204 -27.91 11.68 20.92
CA PRO A 204 -28.94 12.09 21.86
C PRO A 204 -29.00 11.10 23.06
N THR A 205 -29.29 11.64 24.25
CA THR A 205 -28.89 11.02 25.54
C THR A 205 -29.92 11.13 26.65
N LYS A 206 -31.23 11.15 26.34
CA LYS A 206 -32.23 11.09 27.41
C LYS A 206 -32.59 9.65 27.74
N GLU A 207 -32.24 9.25 28.97
CA GLU A 207 -32.72 8.11 29.76
C GLU A 207 -33.15 6.91 28.91
N TRP A 208 -32.18 6.04 28.59
CA TRP A 208 -32.51 4.71 28.08
C TRP A 208 -33.15 3.97 29.25
N ILE A 209 -34.48 3.85 29.23
CA ILE A 209 -35.26 3.30 30.33
C ILE A 209 -34.84 1.85 30.63
N ASP A 210 -34.29 1.15 29.63
CA ASP A 210 -33.77 -0.23 29.75
C ASP A 210 -32.40 -0.41 29.08
N LYS A 211 -31.64 -1.42 29.54
CA LYS A 211 -30.35 -1.83 28.95
C LYS A 211 -30.50 -2.13 27.45
N PRO A 212 -29.75 -1.45 26.58
CA PRO A 212 -29.81 -1.69 25.14
C PRO A 212 -29.14 -2.97 24.70
N GLN A 213 -29.61 -3.55 23.59
CA GLN A 213 -28.96 -4.65 22.88
C GLN A 213 -28.24 -4.14 21.63
N LEU A 214 -27.42 -3.10 21.78
CA LEU A 214 -26.65 -2.54 20.66
C LEU A 214 -25.33 -3.31 20.52
N GLU A 215 -25.11 -3.99 19.40
CA GLU A 215 -23.85 -4.71 19.15
C GLU A 215 -22.71 -3.75 18.80
N GLN A 216 -23.02 -2.65 18.10
CA GLN A 216 -22.02 -1.69 17.65
C GLN A 216 -22.52 -0.24 17.65
N LEU A 217 -21.86 0.61 18.45
CA LEU A 217 -22.01 2.07 18.43
C LEU A 217 -20.74 2.71 17.88
N SER A 218 -20.85 3.47 16.79
CA SER A 218 -19.72 4.19 16.20
C SER A 218 -20.04 5.67 15.95
N ALA A 219 -19.16 6.54 16.44
CA ALA A 219 -19.25 7.98 16.27
C ALA A 219 -17.86 8.52 15.93
N SER A 220 -17.71 9.19 14.79
CA SER A 220 -16.41 9.70 14.34
C SER A 220 -16.52 11.11 13.77
N ILE A 221 -15.55 11.95 14.11
CA ILE A 221 -15.28 13.22 13.45
C ILE A 221 -13.86 13.12 12.89
N THR A 222 -13.72 13.18 11.57
CA THR A 222 -12.41 13.14 10.90
C THR A 222 -12.23 14.39 10.06
N CYS A 223 -11.33 15.27 10.49
CA CYS A 223 -10.98 16.48 9.74
C CYS A 223 -9.56 16.37 9.18
N SER A 224 -9.38 16.71 7.90
CA SER A 224 -8.08 16.78 7.24
C SER A 224 -7.91 18.15 6.58
N ASN A 225 -7.26 19.06 7.30
CA ASN A 225 -6.93 20.39 6.80
C ASN A 225 -5.49 20.44 6.29
N ARG A 226 -5.27 21.12 5.15
CA ARG A 226 -3.94 21.27 4.56
C ARG A 226 -3.61 22.73 4.30
N TYR A 227 -2.62 23.25 5.04
CA TYR A 227 -2.09 24.61 4.96
C TYR A 227 -0.62 24.60 4.49
N PRO A 228 -0.32 24.65 3.18
CA PRO A 228 1.03 24.52 2.66
C PRO A 228 1.95 25.72 2.97
N TRP A 229 1.40 26.89 3.31
CA TRP A 229 2.14 28.16 3.41
C TRP A 229 1.73 28.99 4.65
N LEU A 230 1.41 28.35 5.78
CA LEU A 230 0.92 29.04 6.99
C LEU A 230 2.04 29.64 7.84
N ASP A 231 2.11 30.97 7.91
CA ASP A 231 3.03 31.68 8.80
C ASP A 231 2.44 31.74 10.22
N LYS A 232 2.91 30.84 11.10
CA LYS A 232 2.58 30.68 12.53
C LYS A 232 1.30 29.87 12.82
N PRO A 233 1.41 28.53 12.96
CA PRO A 233 0.27 27.69 13.31
C PRO A 233 -0.21 27.95 14.74
N GLN A 234 -1.53 28.10 14.92
CA GLN A 234 -2.19 28.04 16.23
C GLN A 234 -2.85 26.66 16.42
N PRO A 235 -3.00 26.16 17.66
CA PRO A 235 -3.70 24.90 17.91
C PRO A 235 -5.17 25.00 17.50
N GLU A 236 -5.61 24.06 16.66
CA GLU A 236 -7.03 23.88 16.32
C GLU A 236 -7.81 23.43 17.57
N GLN A 237 -8.95 24.07 17.86
CA GLN A 237 -9.82 23.65 18.95
C GLN A 237 -10.74 22.54 18.45
N GLN A 238 -10.43 21.30 18.81
CA GLN A 238 -11.30 20.16 18.51
C GLN A 238 -12.59 20.26 19.34
N ALA A 239 -13.73 20.06 18.69
CA ALA A 239 -15.00 20.01 19.38
C ALA A 239 -15.08 18.75 20.26
N PRO A 240 -15.71 18.82 21.44
CA PRO A 240 -15.88 17.64 22.27
C PRO A 240 -16.81 16.63 21.60
N LEU A 241 -16.38 15.38 21.54
CA LEU A 241 -17.27 14.24 21.33
C LEU A 241 -18.05 14.02 22.64
N LEU A 242 -19.30 14.49 22.70
CA LEU A 242 -20.13 14.36 23.89
C LEU A 242 -20.88 13.02 23.86
N LEU A 243 -20.28 12.00 24.49
CA LEU A 243 -20.95 10.74 24.82
C LEU A 243 -21.55 10.84 26.24
N PRO A 244 -22.78 10.36 26.50
CA PRO A 244 -23.32 10.34 27.86
C PRO A 244 -22.68 9.21 28.66
N THR A 245 -21.77 9.52 29.59
CA THR A 245 -21.17 8.51 30.47
C THR A 245 -21.65 8.59 31.92
N LYS A 246 -22.76 9.31 32.19
CA LYS A 246 -23.08 9.72 33.56
C LYS A 246 -23.55 8.62 34.52
N GLU A 247 -23.84 7.39 34.08
CA GLU A 247 -24.34 6.32 34.98
C GLU A 247 -23.67 4.94 34.84
N TRP A 248 -22.56 4.81 34.10
CA TRP A 248 -21.89 3.50 33.93
C TRP A 248 -20.83 3.18 35.00
N LEU A 249 -20.90 3.81 36.18
CA LEU A 249 -19.83 3.75 37.18
C LEU A 249 -20.05 2.80 38.36
N ASP A 250 -21.18 2.12 38.50
CA ASP A 250 -21.41 1.25 39.66
C ASP A 250 -21.70 -0.21 39.28
N LYS A 251 -20.61 -0.97 39.03
CA LYS A 251 -20.32 -2.34 39.54
C LYS A 251 -19.25 -3.05 38.68
N PRO A 252 -18.14 -3.51 39.26
CA PRO A 252 -17.09 -4.21 38.51
C PRO A 252 -17.35 -5.72 38.45
N GLN A 253 -17.33 -6.29 37.25
CA GLN A 253 -16.94 -7.68 36.92
C GLN A 253 -16.78 -7.77 35.38
N SER A 254 -15.57 -7.50 34.85
CA SER A 254 -14.59 -8.48 34.30
C SER A 254 -15.20 -9.39 33.22
N GLU A 255 -14.87 -9.28 31.92
CA GLU A 255 -13.53 -9.25 31.31
C GLU A 255 -13.42 -8.26 30.14
N GLN A 256 -13.02 -7.01 30.42
CA GLN A 256 -12.10 -6.31 29.53
C GLN A 256 -10.73 -6.53 30.15
N GLN A 257 -9.84 -7.25 29.45
CA GLN A 257 -8.43 -7.22 29.79
C GLN A 257 -7.99 -5.75 29.71
N ALA A 258 -7.61 -5.17 30.85
CA ALA A 258 -6.67 -4.05 30.88
C ALA A 258 -5.54 -4.36 29.88
N PRO A 259 -4.93 -3.37 29.20
CA PRO A 259 -3.76 -3.65 28.37
C PRO A 259 -2.78 -4.41 29.25
N LEU A 260 -2.62 -5.72 28.99
CA LEU A 260 -1.66 -6.55 29.66
C LEU A 260 -0.33 -5.84 29.44
N LEU A 261 0.18 -5.19 30.49
CA LEU A 261 1.53 -4.67 30.50
C LEU A 261 2.41 -5.88 30.19
N LEU A 262 2.85 -5.96 28.93
CA LEU A 262 3.66 -7.08 28.47
C LEU A 262 4.83 -7.21 29.44
N PRO A 263 5.14 -8.41 29.92
CA PRO A 263 6.22 -8.58 30.88
C PRO A 263 7.52 -8.06 30.26
N THR A 264 8.23 -7.20 30.99
CA THR A 264 9.56 -6.74 30.58
C THR A 264 10.53 -7.89 30.75
N LYS A 265 11.08 -8.39 29.64
CA LYS A 265 12.06 -9.49 29.64
C LYS A 265 13.41 -8.97 29.17
N LYS A 266 14.49 -9.57 29.68
CA LYS A 266 15.81 -9.43 29.06
C LYS A 266 15.77 -10.10 27.68
N ILE A 267 16.43 -9.50 26.69
CA ILE A 267 16.56 -10.13 25.36
C ILE A 267 17.38 -11.42 25.52
N PRO A 268 16.80 -12.59 25.23
CA PRO A 268 17.49 -13.87 25.36
C PRO A 268 18.56 -14.04 24.27
N GLY A 269 19.41 -15.05 24.42
CA GLY A 269 20.52 -15.35 23.51
C GLY A 269 21.85 -14.69 23.87
N SER A 270 22.91 -15.13 23.21
CA SER A 270 24.29 -14.68 23.42
C SER A 270 25.04 -14.64 22.10
N TYR A 271 26.08 -13.81 22.04
CA TYR A 271 27.01 -13.74 20.90
C TYR A 271 28.13 -14.78 20.99
N GLY A 272 28.26 -15.45 22.13
CA GLY A 272 29.28 -16.48 22.38
C GLY A 272 30.70 -15.93 22.47
N ILE A 273 31.67 -16.77 22.11
CA ILE A 273 33.10 -16.46 22.16
C ILE A 273 33.47 -15.61 20.92
N PRO A 274 34.14 -14.45 21.09
CA PRO A 274 34.58 -13.63 19.97
C PRO A 274 35.34 -14.43 18.91
N PHE A 275 35.17 -14.08 17.63
CA PHE A 275 35.72 -14.76 16.45
C PHE A 275 35.18 -16.18 16.20
N ILE A 276 35.14 -17.05 17.21
CA ILE A 276 34.71 -18.45 17.08
C ILE A 276 33.20 -18.56 16.84
N SER A 277 32.39 -17.93 17.70
CA SER A 277 30.93 -18.05 17.62
C SER A 277 30.34 -17.40 16.37
N PRO A 278 30.80 -16.23 15.89
CA PRO A 278 30.37 -15.70 14.59
C PRO A 278 30.66 -16.62 13.41
N ILE A 279 31.83 -17.28 13.36
CA ILE A 279 32.16 -18.25 12.30
C ILE A 279 31.22 -19.46 12.39
N LYS A 280 31.01 -20.00 13.60
CA LYS A 280 30.06 -21.11 13.79
C LYS A 280 28.65 -20.73 13.34
N ASP A 281 28.14 -19.58 13.77
CA ASP A 281 26.81 -19.08 13.38
C ASP A 281 26.72 -18.87 11.86
N ARG A 282 27.76 -18.34 11.21
CA ARG A 282 27.86 -18.19 9.75
C ARG A 282 27.81 -19.54 9.02
N LEU A 283 28.54 -20.54 9.50
CA LEU A 283 28.53 -21.87 8.90
C LEU A 283 27.20 -22.59 9.12
N ASP A 284 26.59 -22.45 10.30
CA ASP A 284 25.24 -22.96 10.59
C ASP A 284 24.22 -22.31 9.65
N TYR A 285 24.29 -20.98 9.50
CA TYR A 285 23.42 -20.19 8.64
C TYR A 285 23.51 -20.63 7.17
N TYR A 286 24.71 -20.74 6.61
CA TYR A 286 24.88 -21.05 5.19
C TYR A 286 24.81 -22.53 4.82
N TYR A 287 25.34 -23.42 5.67
CA TYR A 287 25.71 -24.76 5.22
C TYR A 287 25.16 -25.91 6.05
N PHE A 288 24.98 -25.74 7.36
CA PHE A 288 24.61 -26.86 8.24
C PHE A 288 23.13 -26.85 8.62
N LYS A 289 22.51 -25.68 8.79
CA LYS A 289 21.07 -25.55 9.09
C LYS A 289 20.29 -24.93 7.93
N GLY A 290 20.88 -23.95 7.24
CA GLY A 290 20.18 -23.11 6.28
C GLY A 290 19.42 -21.97 6.97
N HIS A 291 18.99 -20.98 6.18
CA HIS A 291 18.47 -19.70 6.70
C HIS A 291 17.26 -19.89 7.65
N ASP A 292 16.21 -20.58 7.19
CA ASP A 292 14.98 -20.78 7.97
C ASP A 292 15.23 -21.53 9.29
N ASN A 293 15.91 -22.68 9.21
CA ASN A 293 16.16 -23.52 10.39
C ASN A 293 17.13 -22.86 11.37
N PHE A 294 18.06 -22.03 10.89
CA PHE A 294 18.93 -21.24 11.77
C PHE A 294 18.10 -20.34 12.70
N PHE A 295 17.13 -19.61 12.16
CA PHE A 295 16.27 -18.75 12.98
C PHE A 295 15.21 -19.53 13.76
N GLN A 296 14.54 -20.52 13.15
CA GLN A 296 13.53 -21.33 13.82
C GLN A 296 14.10 -22.07 15.03
N SER A 297 15.31 -22.63 14.91
CA SER A 297 15.96 -23.31 16.04
C SER A 297 16.26 -22.37 17.21
N LYS A 298 16.63 -21.11 16.95
CA LYS A 298 16.84 -20.10 17.99
C LYS A 298 15.52 -19.60 18.60
N ILE A 299 14.46 -19.45 17.80
CA ILE A 299 13.12 -19.16 18.31
C ILE A 299 12.68 -20.24 19.30
N ASN A 300 12.83 -21.51 18.92
CA ASN A 300 12.47 -22.64 19.77
C ASN A 300 13.33 -22.69 21.04
N GLN A 301 14.65 -22.52 20.91
CA GLN A 301 15.60 -22.53 22.02
C GLN A 301 15.29 -21.45 23.06
N TYR A 302 14.95 -20.24 22.62
CA TYR A 302 14.71 -19.09 23.50
C TYR A 302 13.25 -18.85 23.83
N SER A 303 12.33 -19.59 23.21
CA SER A 303 10.88 -19.36 23.26
C SER A 303 10.55 -17.88 23.03
N SER A 304 11.19 -17.28 22.03
CA SER A 304 11.14 -15.84 21.75
C SER A 304 11.42 -15.55 20.29
N THR A 305 10.63 -14.66 19.69
CA THR A 305 10.85 -14.11 18.34
C THR A 305 11.82 -12.92 18.34
N VAL A 306 12.23 -12.47 19.52
CA VAL A 306 13.26 -11.43 19.72
C VAL A 306 14.43 -12.02 20.50
N PHE A 307 15.63 -12.05 19.93
CA PHE A 307 16.82 -12.63 20.57
C PHE A 307 18.14 -12.10 20.00
N ARG A 308 19.23 -12.26 20.75
CA ARG A 308 20.60 -11.93 20.33
C ARG A 308 21.19 -13.06 19.49
N THR A 309 21.80 -12.71 18.36
CA THR A 309 22.54 -13.64 17.50
C THR A 309 23.66 -12.93 16.74
N ASN A 310 24.66 -13.68 16.27
CA ASN A 310 25.54 -13.18 15.23
C ASN A 310 24.87 -13.34 13.86
N MET A 311 25.20 -12.44 12.93
CA MET A 311 24.85 -12.49 11.52
C MET A 311 26.09 -12.43 10.63
N ILE A 312 25.94 -13.01 9.45
CA ILE A 312 26.89 -12.95 8.33
C ILE A 312 27.19 -11.49 7.93
N PRO A 313 28.34 -11.19 7.31
CA PRO A 313 29.45 -12.10 6.94
C PRO A 313 30.63 -12.14 7.93
N GLY A 314 30.48 -11.63 9.17
CA GLY A 314 31.59 -11.49 10.12
C GLY A 314 32.38 -12.79 10.39
N PRO A 315 33.63 -12.68 10.92
CA PRO A 315 34.17 -11.50 11.59
C PRO A 315 35.08 -10.58 10.75
N LEU A 316 35.83 -11.10 9.78
CA LEU A 316 36.82 -10.27 9.04
C LEU A 316 36.16 -9.35 8.02
N MET A 317 35.06 -9.81 7.41
CA MET A 317 34.27 -9.00 6.47
C MET A 317 33.42 -7.96 7.20
N ALA A 318 32.85 -8.30 8.35
CA ALA A 318 32.03 -7.42 9.17
C ALA A 318 32.61 -7.28 10.58
N SER A 319 33.13 -6.09 10.90
CA SER A 319 33.79 -5.80 12.18
C SER A 319 32.90 -6.01 13.42
N ASN A 320 31.58 -6.00 13.25
CA ASN A 320 30.64 -6.32 14.32
C ASN A 320 29.44 -7.14 13.78
N PRO A 321 29.44 -8.48 13.92
CA PRO A 321 28.35 -9.33 13.44
C PRO A 321 27.14 -9.39 14.40
N ARG A 322 27.19 -8.69 15.54
CA ARG A 322 26.24 -8.84 16.64
C ARG A 322 24.94 -8.09 16.36
N VAL A 323 23.81 -8.79 16.37
CA VAL A 323 22.48 -8.21 16.16
C VAL A 323 21.46 -8.65 17.21
N ILE A 324 20.34 -7.93 17.27
CA ILE A 324 19.09 -8.36 17.91
C ILE A 324 18.13 -8.71 16.76
N ALA A 325 17.78 -9.99 16.64
CA ALA A 325 16.79 -10.46 15.69
C ALA A 325 15.38 -10.03 16.13
N VAL A 326 14.55 -9.56 15.19
CA VAL A 326 13.13 -9.21 15.37
C VAL A 326 12.30 -9.95 14.32
N LEU A 327 11.68 -11.06 14.73
CA LEU A 327 11.18 -12.09 13.80
C LEU A 327 9.65 -12.29 13.85
N ASP A 328 8.91 -11.32 14.40
CA ASP A 328 7.44 -11.34 14.44
C ASP A 328 6.85 -10.04 13.91
N ALA A 329 5.58 -10.09 13.51
CA ALA A 329 4.90 -8.96 12.89
C ALA A 329 4.72 -7.75 13.82
N LYS A 330 4.88 -7.91 15.14
CA LYS A 330 4.76 -6.79 16.09
C LYS A 330 6.09 -6.10 16.34
N SER A 331 7.19 -6.86 16.44
CA SER A 331 8.52 -6.30 16.65
C SER A 331 9.18 -5.77 15.38
N PHE A 332 8.98 -6.43 14.23
CA PHE A 332 9.64 -6.11 12.97
C PHE A 332 9.47 -4.65 12.48
N PRO A 333 8.28 -4.01 12.59
CA PRO A 333 8.09 -2.64 12.11
C PRO A 333 8.99 -1.57 12.75
N ILE A 334 9.70 -1.87 13.85
CA ILE A 334 10.72 -0.98 14.40
C ILE A 334 11.80 -0.61 13.37
N LEU A 335 12.05 -1.48 12.39
CA LEU A 335 13.04 -1.30 11.33
C LEU A 335 12.65 -0.21 10.31
N PHE A 336 11.40 0.26 10.35
CA PHE A 336 10.86 1.33 9.50
C PHE A 336 10.86 2.70 10.22
N ASP A 337 10.86 2.72 11.56
CA ASP A 337 10.74 3.94 12.37
C ASP A 337 12.09 4.69 12.42
N THR A 338 12.34 5.53 11.42
CA THR A 338 13.58 6.32 11.28
C THR A 338 13.79 7.37 12.39
N SER A 339 12.78 7.59 13.25
CA SER A 339 12.91 8.38 14.49
C SER A 339 13.59 7.61 15.63
N LYS A 340 13.53 6.26 15.58
CA LYS A 340 14.15 5.36 16.57
C LYS A 340 15.36 4.63 16.02
N VAL A 341 15.45 4.43 14.70
CA VAL A 341 16.54 3.68 14.08
C VAL A 341 17.27 4.47 13.00
N GLU A 342 18.57 4.18 12.84
CA GLU A 342 19.47 4.69 11.81
C GLU A 342 19.69 3.62 10.75
N LYS A 343 19.64 4.02 9.48
CA LYS A 343 19.73 3.17 8.29
C LYS A 343 20.98 3.49 7.45
N LYS A 344 22.02 3.99 8.12
CA LYS A 344 23.31 4.37 7.53
C LYS A 344 24.20 3.15 7.31
N ASN A 345 24.61 2.89 6.06
CA ASN A 345 25.57 1.83 5.69
C ASN A 345 25.13 0.38 6.00
N VAL A 346 23.85 0.15 6.30
CA VAL A 346 23.32 -1.17 6.69
C VAL A 346 22.52 -1.86 5.59
N PHE A 347 22.52 -1.34 4.37
CA PHE A 347 21.72 -1.89 3.26
C PHE A 347 22.06 -3.35 2.95
N THR A 348 23.31 -3.75 3.13
CA THR A 348 23.81 -5.13 2.98
C THR A 348 24.10 -5.80 4.32
N GLY A 349 23.47 -5.32 5.40
CA GLY A 349 23.58 -5.89 6.74
C GLY A 349 24.73 -5.32 7.56
N THR A 350 25.50 -6.19 8.20
CA THR A 350 26.60 -5.81 9.11
C THR A 350 27.88 -5.40 8.36
N TYR A 351 27.84 -5.38 7.03
CA TYR A 351 28.93 -5.02 6.13
C TYR A 351 28.41 -4.07 5.04
N MET A 352 29.30 -3.22 4.53
CA MET A 352 29.06 -2.37 3.37
C MET A 352 30.14 -2.62 2.31
N PRO A 353 29.78 -2.94 1.06
CA PRO A 353 30.71 -3.01 -0.07
C PRO A 353 31.56 -1.75 -0.21
N SER A 354 32.79 -1.92 -0.69
CA SER A 354 33.69 -0.78 -0.97
C SER A 354 33.04 0.23 -1.91
N THR A 355 33.12 1.51 -1.58
CA THR A 355 32.63 2.59 -2.46
C THR A 355 33.38 2.65 -3.80
N LYS A 356 34.54 1.99 -3.93
CA LYS A 356 35.23 1.81 -5.22
C LYS A 356 34.39 1.04 -6.25
N LEU A 357 33.40 0.26 -5.80
CA LEU A 357 32.42 -0.41 -6.67
C LEU A 357 31.29 0.53 -7.09
N THR A 358 31.21 1.74 -6.54
CA THR A 358 30.14 2.72 -6.79
C THR A 358 30.70 4.11 -7.13
N GLY A 359 31.83 4.15 -7.83
CA GLY A 359 32.46 5.40 -8.28
C GLY A 359 33.05 6.26 -7.16
N GLY A 360 33.26 5.71 -5.97
CA GLY A 360 33.70 6.44 -4.79
C GLY A 360 32.56 6.98 -3.91
N TYR A 361 31.31 6.89 -4.37
CA TYR A 361 30.15 7.44 -3.67
C TYR A 361 29.46 6.44 -2.76
N ARG A 362 28.87 6.93 -1.66
CA ARG A 362 27.86 6.20 -0.89
C ARG A 362 26.49 6.45 -1.53
N VAL A 363 26.03 5.51 -2.34
CA VAL A 363 24.75 5.61 -3.05
C VAL A 363 23.55 5.63 -2.10
N CYS A 364 22.41 6.14 -2.57
CA CYS A 364 21.18 6.38 -1.79
C CYS A 364 20.79 5.23 -0.85
N SER A 365 20.91 3.98 -1.31
CA SER A 365 20.59 2.79 -0.52
C SER A 365 21.34 2.74 0.83
N TYR A 366 22.57 3.25 0.91
CA TYR A 366 23.40 3.30 2.13
C TYR A 366 23.30 4.60 2.94
N LEU A 367 22.55 5.61 2.48
CA LEU A 367 22.41 6.89 3.17
C LEU A 367 21.25 6.86 4.19
N ASP A 368 21.45 7.39 5.40
CA ASP A 368 20.33 7.63 6.34
C ASP A 368 19.48 8.83 5.88
N PRO A 369 18.17 8.88 6.17
CA PRO A 369 17.36 10.06 5.87
C PRO A 369 17.84 11.36 6.54
N SER A 370 18.64 11.30 7.61
CA SER A 370 19.27 12.49 8.18
C SER A 370 20.38 13.09 7.31
N GLU A 371 20.87 12.36 6.29
CA GLU A 371 21.91 12.84 5.38
C GLU A 371 21.27 13.61 4.22
N PRO A 372 21.59 14.91 3.98
CA PRO A 372 20.90 15.72 2.97
C PRO A 372 20.91 15.12 1.55
N THR A 373 22.01 14.43 1.19
CA THR A 373 22.14 13.74 -0.09
C THR A 373 21.11 12.61 -0.27
N HIS A 374 20.64 11.98 0.82
CA HIS A 374 19.57 10.97 0.74
C HIS A 374 18.31 11.56 0.11
N ALA A 375 17.84 12.69 0.65
CA ALA A 375 16.63 13.35 0.16
C ALA A 375 16.79 13.79 -1.30
N LYS A 376 17.95 14.36 -1.66
CA LYS A 376 18.24 14.75 -3.04
C LYS A 376 18.17 13.57 -4.01
N VAL A 377 18.88 12.49 -3.73
CA VAL A 377 18.91 11.33 -4.64
C VAL A 377 17.55 10.64 -4.69
N LYS A 378 16.87 10.48 -3.57
CA LYS A 378 15.54 9.84 -3.56
C LYS A 378 14.52 10.69 -4.31
N GLN A 379 14.55 12.01 -4.16
CA GLN A 379 13.72 12.93 -4.95
C GLN A 379 14.05 12.87 -6.44
N PHE A 380 15.33 12.76 -6.80
CA PHE A 380 15.75 12.56 -8.18
C PHE A 380 15.15 11.27 -8.76
N LEU A 381 15.21 10.14 -8.04
CA LEU A 381 14.61 8.87 -8.48
C LEU A 381 13.07 8.98 -8.63
N PHE A 382 12.39 9.69 -7.73
CA PHE A 382 10.96 9.97 -7.89
C PHE A 382 10.66 10.81 -9.13
N ASN A 383 11.48 11.82 -9.41
CA ASN A 383 11.33 12.66 -10.59
C ASN A 383 11.53 11.85 -11.88
N LEU A 384 12.50 10.93 -11.91
CA LEU A 384 12.70 9.99 -13.01
C LEU A 384 11.47 9.10 -13.22
N LEU A 385 11.00 8.43 -12.16
CA LEU A 385 9.85 7.53 -12.28
C LEU A 385 8.60 8.27 -12.77
N LYS A 386 8.39 9.49 -12.25
CA LYS A 386 7.28 10.36 -12.65
C LYS A 386 7.40 10.81 -14.10
N SER A 387 8.58 11.21 -14.57
CA SER A 387 8.78 11.70 -15.93
C SER A 387 8.61 10.60 -16.98
N ARG A 388 8.75 9.33 -16.56
CA ARG A 388 8.66 8.16 -17.44
C ARG A 388 7.37 7.35 -17.33
N LYS A 389 6.42 7.77 -16.49
CA LYS A 389 5.19 7.01 -16.17
C LYS A 389 4.39 6.55 -17.40
N ASP A 390 4.33 7.36 -18.46
CA ASP A 390 3.55 7.06 -19.66
C ASP A 390 4.29 6.12 -20.62
N TYR A 391 5.59 5.88 -20.40
CA TYR A 391 6.42 5.00 -21.22
C TYR A 391 6.51 3.58 -20.65
N PHE A 392 6.17 3.36 -19.38
CA PHE A 392 6.35 2.07 -18.72
C PHE A 392 5.54 0.95 -19.38
N LEU A 393 4.26 1.17 -19.65
CA LEU A 393 3.40 0.16 -20.26
C LEU A 393 3.81 -0.15 -21.71
N PRO A 394 4.01 0.84 -22.61
CA PRO A 394 4.54 0.58 -23.95
C PRO A 394 5.90 -0.14 -23.94
N ALA A 395 6.84 0.31 -23.10
CA ALA A 395 8.17 -0.30 -23.00
C ALA A 395 8.10 -1.74 -22.46
N PHE A 396 7.25 -2.00 -21.46
CA PHE A 396 7.06 -3.36 -20.94
C PHE A 396 6.56 -4.30 -22.04
N ARG A 397 5.59 -3.86 -22.85
CA ARG A 397 5.10 -4.68 -23.97
C ARG A 397 6.16 -4.90 -25.05
N SER A 398 6.81 -3.84 -25.51
CA SER A 398 7.72 -3.86 -26.66
C SER A 398 9.09 -4.48 -26.35
N ALA A 399 9.58 -4.31 -25.12
CA ALA A 399 10.95 -4.66 -24.72
C ALA A 399 11.01 -5.82 -23.74
N TYR A 400 9.90 -6.16 -23.06
CA TYR A 400 9.84 -7.33 -22.18
C TYR A 400 8.92 -8.42 -22.72
N VAL A 401 7.61 -8.14 -22.82
CA VAL A 401 6.55 -9.12 -23.12
C VAL A 401 6.73 -9.77 -24.49
N ALA A 402 6.92 -8.97 -25.55
CA ALA A 402 7.06 -9.51 -26.89
C ALA A 402 8.30 -10.42 -27.04
N PRO A 403 9.52 -10.00 -26.62
CA PRO A 403 10.68 -10.88 -26.63
C PRO A 403 10.54 -12.12 -25.73
N ILE A 404 10.09 -11.95 -24.48
CA ILE A 404 10.06 -13.06 -23.50
C ILE A 404 9.12 -14.17 -23.96
N PHE A 405 7.93 -13.83 -24.47
CA PHE A 405 6.97 -14.82 -24.93
C PHE A 405 7.39 -15.49 -26.23
N SER A 406 7.96 -14.73 -27.17
CA SER A 406 8.53 -15.31 -28.39
C SER A 406 9.63 -16.34 -28.07
N SER A 407 10.55 -16.00 -27.15
CA SER A 407 11.61 -16.90 -26.72
C SER A 407 11.09 -18.11 -25.96
N VAL A 408 10.12 -17.94 -25.04
CA VAL A 408 9.51 -19.07 -24.30
C VAL A 408 8.81 -20.03 -25.26
N GLU A 409 7.99 -19.51 -26.19
CA GLU A 409 7.28 -20.35 -27.15
C GLU A 409 8.22 -21.12 -28.07
N SER A 410 9.21 -20.42 -28.62
CA SER A 410 10.20 -21.02 -29.51
C SER A 410 11.01 -22.11 -28.80
N GLN A 411 11.58 -21.80 -27.63
CA GLN A 411 12.45 -22.74 -26.92
C GLN A 411 11.71 -23.93 -26.33
N VAL A 412 10.48 -23.76 -25.83
CA VAL A 412 9.65 -24.89 -25.40
C VAL A 412 9.32 -25.79 -26.59
N ALA A 413 8.99 -25.21 -27.75
CA ALA A 413 8.69 -25.99 -28.96
C ALA A 413 9.91 -26.76 -29.49
N THR A 414 11.11 -26.18 -29.41
CA THR A 414 12.33 -26.80 -29.96
C THR A 414 13.06 -27.73 -28.98
N HIS A 415 13.07 -27.40 -27.69
CA HIS A 415 13.86 -28.11 -26.67
C HIS A 415 13.00 -28.79 -25.59
N GLY A 416 11.68 -28.65 -25.64
CA GLY A 416 10.76 -29.16 -24.62
C GLY A 416 10.79 -28.40 -23.29
N HIS A 417 11.67 -27.42 -23.14
CA HIS A 417 11.77 -26.59 -21.94
C HIS A 417 12.50 -25.27 -22.24
N VAL A 418 12.46 -24.33 -21.29
CA VAL A 418 13.21 -23.09 -21.34
C VAL A 418 13.61 -22.61 -19.94
N ASP A 419 14.87 -22.19 -19.79
CA ASP A 419 15.35 -21.49 -18.58
C ASP A 419 14.80 -20.06 -18.58
N PHE A 420 13.73 -19.83 -17.81
CA PHE A 420 13.11 -18.51 -17.71
C PHE A 420 14.05 -17.50 -17.03
N ASN A 421 14.86 -17.93 -16.06
CA ASN A 421 15.77 -17.04 -15.35
C ASN A 421 16.81 -16.46 -16.30
N ALA A 422 17.41 -17.28 -17.16
CA ALA A 422 18.37 -16.81 -18.17
C ALA A 422 17.71 -15.78 -19.10
N LEU A 423 16.53 -16.09 -19.65
CA LEU A 423 15.80 -15.17 -20.51
C LEU A 423 15.43 -13.85 -19.82
N ASN A 424 14.91 -13.92 -18.60
CA ASN A 424 14.56 -12.74 -17.81
C ASN A 424 15.79 -11.86 -17.53
N ASN A 425 16.92 -12.48 -17.19
CA ASN A 425 18.17 -11.77 -16.93
C ASN A 425 18.66 -11.00 -18.17
N ASP A 426 18.45 -11.52 -19.36
CA ASP A 426 18.88 -10.89 -20.61
C ASP A 426 17.89 -9.79 -21.06
N ILE A 427 16.60 -10.09 -21.04
CA ILE A 427 15.55 -9.21 -21.60
C ILE A 427 15.20 -8.04 -20.67
N ALA A 428 15.26 -8.23 -19.34
CA ALA A 428 14.86 -7.19 -18.40
C ALA A 428 15.66 -5.88 -18.53
N PHE A 429 16.92 -5.94 -18.99
CA PHE A 429 17.72 -4.73 -19.18
C PHE A 429 17.24 -3.84 -20.32
N ASP A 430 16.81 -4.43 -21.44
CA ASP A 430 16.25 -3.68 -22.55
C ASP A 430 14.96 -2.98 -22.13
N PHE A 431 14.12 -3.66 -21.35
CA PHE A 431 12.96 -3.04 -20.74
C PHE A 431 13.34 -1.86 -19.85
N LEU A 432 14.29 -2.02 -18.92
CA LEU A 432 14.66 -0.94 -18.02
C LEU A 432 15.29 0.26 -18.75
N GLY A 433 16.12 0.00 -19.76
CA GLY A 433 16.69 1.06 -20.60
C GLY A 433 15.62 1.84 -21.37
N GLU A 434 14.69 1.15 -22.03
CA GLU A 434 13.60 1.80 -22.75
C GLU A 434 12.62 2.52 -21.79
N ALA A 435 12.26 1.88 -20.68
CA ALA A 435 11.35 2.43 -19.69
C ALA A 435 11.92 3.70 -19.03
N TYR A 436 13.16 3.66 -18.55
CA TYR A 436 13.75 4.79 -17.82
C TYR A 436 14.37 5.85 -18.73
N PHE A 437 14.94 5.45 -19.86
CA PHE A 437 15.78 6.33 -20.67
C PHE A 437 15.33 6.45 -22.13
N GLY A 438 14.48 5.53 -22.61
CA GLY A 438 14.05 5.48 -24.01
C GLY A 438 15.05 4.79 -24.93
N GLU A 439 16.16 4.28 -24.38
CA GLU A 439 17.26 3.69 -25.13
C GLU A 439 17.60 2.29 -24.57
N ARG A 440 17.54 1.27 -25.43
CA ARG A 440 17.85 -0.12 -25.07
C ARG A 440 19.36 -0.35 -25.09
N PRO A 441 19.96 -0.96 -24.05
CA PRO A 441 21.37 -1.38 -24.08
C PRO A 441 21.72 -2.26 -25.30
N SER A 442 20.78 -3.07 -25.80
CA SER A 442 21.01 -3.93 -26.97
C SER A 442 21.10 -3.21 -28.33
N LYS A 443 20.54 -2.00 -28.46
CA LYS A 443 20.52 -1.26 -29.74
C LYS A 443 21.74 -0.38 -29.95
N GLU A 444 22.47 -0.06 -28.89
CA GLU A 444 23.68 0.73 -28.97
C GLU A 444 24.85 -0.15 -29.45
N GLY A 445 25.16 -0.07 -30.75
CA GLY A 445 26.27 -0.78 -31.39
C GLY A 445 27.66 -0.52 -30.78
N MET A 446 27.78 0.34 -29.77
CA MET A 446 29.01 0.61 -29.01
C MET A 446 29.26 -0.36 -27.84
N PHE A 447 28.26 -1.08 -27.33
CA PHE A 447 28.41 -1.82 -26.06
C PHE A 447 28.46 -3.36 -26.20
N GLY A 448 28.45 -3.86 -27.44
CA GLY A 448 28.39 -5.29 -27.76
C GLY A 448 27.02 -5.89 -27.41
N SER A 449 26.67 -7.03 -28.00
CA SER A 449 25.39 -7.74 -27.73
C SER A 449 25.00 -7.70 -26.25
N CYS A 450 23.72 -7.56 -25.91
CA CYS A 450 23.19 -7.44 -24.53
C CYS A 450 23.85 -8.40 -23.51
N PHE A 451 24.24 -9.61 -23.95
CA PHE A 451 25.08 -10.56 -23.21
C PHE A 451 26.35 -9.96 -22.56
N ASN A 452 26.99 -8.94 -23.13
CA ASN A 452 28.20 -8.33 -22.60
C ASN A 452 27.87 -7.33 -21.47
N PHE A 453 26.81 -6.53 -21.62
CA PHE A 453 26.35 -5.60 -20.58
C PHE A 453 25.83 -6.36 -19.35
N GLN A 454 24.99 -7.36 -19.56
CA GLN A 454 24.46 -8.22 -18.51
C GLN A 454 25.57 -8.92 -17.71
N LYS A 455 26.61 -9.42 -18.39
CA LYS A 455 27.77 -10.04 -17.72
C LYS A 455 28.53 -9.05 -16.84
N LYS A 456 28.75 -7.82 -17.33
CA LYS A 456 29.39 -6.75 -16.55
C LYS A 456 28.60 -6.44 -15.28
N VAL A 457 27.28 -6.32 -15.38
CA VAL A 457 26.41 -6.13 -14.21
C VAL A 457 26.51 -7.33 -13.27
N THR A 458 26.45 -8.56 -13.79
CA THR A 458 26.49 -9.77 -12.96
C THR A 458 27.78 -9.89 -12.18
N ILE A 459 28.94 -9.62 -12.80
CA ILE A 459 30.23 -9.55 -12.11
C ILE A 459 30.19 -8.46 -11.03
N TRP A 460 29.72 -7.27 -11.37
CA TRP A 460 29.62 -6.15 -10.43
C TRP A 460 28.71 -6.44 -9.22
N LEU A 461 27.57 -7.11 -9.43
CA LEU A 461 26.69 -7.57 -8.35
C LEU A 461 27.36 -8.66 -7.50
N LEU A 462 28.02 -9.64 -8.13
CA LEU A 462 28.70 -10.73 -7.44
C LEU A 462 29.76 -10.19 -6.46
N LEU A 463 30.58 -9.22 -6.86
CA LEU A 463 31.61 -8.66 -5.97
C LEU A 463 31.03 -7.96 -4.73
N GLN A 464 29.78 -7.49 -4.79
CA GLN A 464 29.10 -6.84 -3.67
C GLN A 464 28.32 -7.82 -2.80
N LEU A 465 27.71 -8.84 -3.41
CA LEU A 465 26.76 -9.75 -2.78
C LEU A 465 27.34 -11.12 -2.42
N ALA A 466 28.53 -11.49 -2.92
CA ALA A 466 29.17 -12.75 -2.58
C ALA A 466 29.29 -13.00 -1.06
N PRO A 467 29.55 -11.99 -0.19
CA PRO A 467 29.55 -12.21 1.25
C PRO A 467 28.20 -12.64 1.82
N LEU A 468 27.10 -12.46 1.08
CA LEU A 468 25.71 -12.70 1.47
C LEU A 468 25.09 -13.93 0.79
N ALA A 469 25.84 -14.63 -0.06
CA ALA A 469 25.35 -15.72 -0.88
C ALA A 469 26.17 -16.99 -0.66
N SER A 470 25.51 -18.15 -0.64
CA SER A 470 26.15 -19.44 -0.41
C SER A 470 25.66 -20.50 -1.38
N ASN A 471 26.30 -21.66 -1.33
CA ASN A 471 26.10 -22.79 -2.20
C ASN A 471 26.34 -22.45 -3.68
N ILE A 472 27.30 -21.55 -3.94
CA ILE A 472 27.68 -21.13 -5.29
C ILE A 472 28.72 -22.09 -5.86
N LEU A 473 29.80 -22.31 -5.11
CA LEU A 473 30.96 -23.10 -5.49
C LEU A 473 30.76 -24.58 -5.15
N THR A 474 30.01 -24.88 -4.09
CA THR A 474 29.65 -26.27 -3.71
C THR A 474 28.88 -27.01 -4.81
N LYS A 475 28.12 -26.31 -5.66
CA LYS A 475 27.48 -26.90 -6.86
C LYS A 475 28.51 -27.51 -7.83
N PHE A 476 29.75 -27.03 -7.79
CA PHE A 476 30.89 -27.53 -8.54
C PHE A 476 31.82 -28.41 -7.68
N LEU A 477 31.28 -29.05 -6.64
CA LEU A 477 31.99 -29.97 -5.74
C LEU A 477 33.12 -29.33 -4.91
N ILE A 478 33.16 -27.99 -4.81
CA ILE A 478 34.10 -27.30 -3.92
C ILE A 478 33.63 -27.48 -2.46
N PRO A 479 34.49 -27.90 -1.52
CA PRO A 479 34.09 -28.09 -0.13
C PRO A 479 33.56 -26.80 0.53
N LYS A 480 32.52 -26.93 1.38
CA LYS A 480 31.85 -25.82 2.09
C LYS A 480 32.81 -24.86 2.80
N LEU A 481 33.83 -25.39 3.47
CA LEU A 481 34.84 -24.57 4.17
C LEU A 481 35.74 -23.78 3.22
N VAL A 482 36.01 -24.33 2.03
CA VAL A 482 36.76 -23.63 0.98
C VAL A 482 35.90 -22.51 0.39
N GLU A 483 34.61 -22.76 0.13
CA GLU A 483 33.68 -21.71 -0.28
C GLU A 483 33.59 -20.60 0.76
N ASP A 484 33.44 -20.94 2.05
CA ASP A 484 33.38 -19.97 3.15
C ASP A 484 34.64 -19.09 3.24
N PHE A 485 35.81 -19.70 3.05
CA PHE A 485 37.06 -18.96 2.98
C PHE A 485 37.08 -17.99 1.79
N LEU A 486 36.73 -18.46 0.59
CA LEU A 486 36.80 -17.68 -0.65
C LEU A 486 35.75 -16.55 -0.72
N LEU A 487 34.52 -16.79 -0.25
CA LEU A 487 33.40 -15.86 -0.44
C LEU A 487 33.11 -15.00 0.79
N HIS A 488 33.35 -15.52 2.01
CA HIS A 488 32.82 -14.91 3.23
C HIS A 488 33.89 -14.38 4.18
N THR A 489 35.18 -14.52 3.86
CA THR A 489 36.27 -14.11 4.75
C THR A 489 36.90 -12.78 4.35
N PHE A 490 37.14 -12.55 3.06
CA PHE A 490 37.73 -11.30 2.56
C PHE A 490 36.92 -10.73 1.39
N ALA A 491 36.83 -9.40 1.33
CA ALA A 491 36.18 -8.74 0.21
C ALA A 491 36.98 -8.95 -1.07
N PHE A 492 36.28 -9.22 -2.18
CA PHE A 492 36.94 -9.31 -3.47
C PHE A 492 37.56 -7.97 -3.89
N PRO A 493 38.70 -7.97 -4.61
CA PRO A 493 39.29 -6.74 -5.10
C PRO A 493 38.36 -6.00 -6.07
N SER A 494 38.01 -4.75 -5.74
CA SER A 494 37.05 -3.97 -6.51
C SER A 494 37.47 -3.68 -7.95
N PHE A 495 38.79 -3.71 -8.24
CA PHE A 495 39.33 -3.44 -9.58
C PHE A 495 38.86 -4.46 -10.63
N ILE A 496 38.41 -5.66 -10.20
CA ILE A 496 37.86 -6.69 -11.09
C ILE A 496 36.65 -6.16 -11.88
N ALA A 497 35.77 -5.37 -11.24
CA ALA A 497 34.61 -4.79 -11.91
C ALA A 497 34.92 -3.47 -12.63
N GLN A 498 36.09 -2.87 -12.45
CA GLN A 498 36.36 -1.51 -12.94
C GLN A 498 36.15 -1.34 -14.46
N PRO A 499 36.64 -2.23 -15.34
CA PRO A 499 36.40 -2.10 -16.78
C PRO A 499 34.91 -2.20 -17.14
N GLY A 500 34.19 -3.14 -16.51
CA GLY A 500 32.76 -3.32 -16.70
C GLY A 500 31.95 -2.13 -16.18
N TYR A 501 32.31 -1.60 -15.01
CA TYR A 501 31.66 -0.45 -14.39
C TYR A 501 31.86 0.83 -15.18
N LYS A 502 33.04 1.04 -15.78
CA LYS A 502 33.28 2.16 -16.70
C LYS A 502 32.33 2.11 -17.91
N SER A 503 32.18 0.92 -18.52
CA SER A 503 31.24 0.73 -19.63
C SER A 503 29.79 0.92 -19.21
N MET A 504 29.40 0.52 -17.99
CA MET A 504 28.08 0.84 -17.46
C MET A 504 27.91 2.36 -17.33
N TYR A 505 28.88 3.04 -16.71
CA TYR A 505 28.85 4.49 -16.55
C TYR A 505 28.69 5.24 -17.87
N GLU A 506 29.40 4.85 -18.93
CA GLU A 506 29.29 5.46 -20.26
C GLU A 506 27.87 5.33 -20.85
N TYR A 507 27.24 4.16 -20.72
CA TYR A 507 25.85 3.95 -21.13
C TYR A 507 24.90 4.85 -20.33
N PHE A 508 24.95 4.79 -18.99
CA PHE A 508 24.04 5.58 -18.15
C PHE A 508 24.26 7.08 -18.28
N ASN A 509 25.48 7.54 -18.55
CA ASN A 509 25.78 8.94 -18.79
C ASN A 509 25.23 9.44 -20.13
N THR A 510 25.19 8.57 -21.14
CA THR A 510 24.68 8.88 -22.49
C THR A 510 23.16 8.72 -22.54
N ALA A 511 22.67 7.50 -22.43
CA ALA A 511 21.24 7.18 -22.48
C ALA A 511 20.45 7.88 -21.37
N GLY A 512 21.02 7.94 -20.16
CA GLY A 512 20.40 8.59 -19.02
C GLY A 512 20.51 10.11 -18.99
N SER A 513 21.01 10.76 -20.05
CA SER A 513 21.30 12.22 -20.03
C SER A 513 20.09 13.06 -19.61
N ALA A 514 18.90 12.79 -20.15
CA ALA A 514 17.66 13.49 -19.77
C ALA A 514 17.25 13.23 -18.31
N ALA A 515 17.59 12.06 -17.75
CA ALA A 515 17.41 11.79 -16.33
C ALA A 515 18.42 12.61 -15.51
N LEU A 516 19.69 12.66 -15.92
CA LEU A 516 20.72 13.44 -15.23
C LEU A 516 20.40 14.94 -15.18
N ASP A 517 19.72 15.50 -16.20
CA ASP A 517 19.20 16.88 -16.17
C ASP A 517 18.19 17.11 -15.02
N LEU A 518 17.44 16.07 -14.62
CA LEU A 518 16.54 16.15 -13.46
C LEU A 518 17.31 16.15 -12.13
N ALA A 519 18.51 15.58 -12.10
CA ALA A 519 19.34 15.51 -10.90
C ALA A 519 19.95 16.88 -10.57
N GLU A 520 20.35 17.64 -11.59
CA GLU A 520 20.87 19.01 -11.42
C GLU A 520 19.80 19.94 -10.81
N LYS A 521 18.53 19.76 -11.17
CA LYS A 521 17.39 20.51 -10.60
C LYS A 521 17.18 20.29 -9.10
N VAL A 522 17.70 19.19 -8.54
CA VAL A 522 17.67 18.91 -7.09
C VAL A 522 19.05 19.11 -6.43
N GLY A 523 20.00 19.71 -7.16
CA GLY A 523 21.33 20.05 -6.65
C GLY A 523 22.25 18.85 -6.43
N LEU A 524 22.18 17.84 -7.31
CA LEU A 524 23.17 16.76 -7.43
C LEU A 524 24.08 17.02 -8.64
N SER A 525 25.35 16.65 -8.52
CA SER A 525 26.25 16.63 -9.69
C SER A 525 25.82 15.50 -10.64
N ARG A 526 26.05 15.69 -11.94
CA ARG A 526 25.78 14.64 -12.95
C ARG A 526 26.56 13.36 -12.66
N ASP A 527 27.80 13.49 -12.21
CA ASP A 527 28.68 12.37 -11.87
C ASP A 527 28.10 11.52 -10.72
N GLU A 528 27.75 12.15 -9.59
CA GLU A 528 27.12 11.45 -8.46
C GLU A 528 25.75 10.88 -8.84
N ALA A 529 24.96 11.63 -9.62
CA ALA A 529 23.66 11.20 -10.10
C ALA A 529 23.77 9.96 -11.00
N CYS A 530 24.77 9.90 -11.88
CA CYS A 530 25.00 8.76 -12.77
C CYS A 530 25.33 7.50 -11.98
N HIS A 531 26.20 7.58 -10.96
CA HIS A 531 26.48 6.44 -10.08
C HIS A 531 25.24 5.96 -9.31
N ASN A 532 24.37 6.88 -8.88
CA ASN A 532 23.10 6.51 -8.26
C ASN A 532 22.10 5.90 -9.27
N LEU A 533 22.09 6.35 -10.53
CA LEU A 533 21.28 5.73 -11.60
C LEU A 533 21.73 4.30 -11.90
N ILE A 534 23.04 4.07 -12.02
CA ILE A 534 23.61 2.72 -12.20
C ILE A 534 23.12 1.82 -11.06
N PHE A 535 23.24 2.29 -9.81
CA PHE A 535 22.84 1.49 -8.67
C PHE A 535 21.33 1.23 -8.61
N ALA A 536 20.51 2.27 -8.81
CA ALA A 536 19.05 2.14 -8.81
C ALA A 536 18.54 1.20 -9.92
N THR A 537 19.16 1.25 -11.10
CA THR A 537 18.74 0.44 -12.25
C THR A 537 19.29 -0.98 -12.17
N CYS A 538 20.60 -1.15 -11.97
CA CYS A 538 21.26 -2.45 -12.02
C CYS A 538 21.15 -3.24 -10.71
N PHE A 539 21.25 -2.58 -9.56
CA PHE A 539 21.18 -3.26 -8.25
C PHE A 539 19.73 -3.36 -7.78
N ASN A 540 19.06 -2.22 -7.59
CA ASN A 540 17.75 -2.21 -6.96
C ASN A 540 16.67 -2.78 -7.88
N THR A 541 16.57 -2.28 -9.11
CA THR A 541 15.48 -2.67 -10.02
C THR A 541 15.77 -4.01 -10.69
N TYR A 542 16.84 -4.11 -11.47
CA TYR A 542 17.21 -5.33 -12.18
C TYR A 542 17.42 -6.49 -11.21
N GLY A 543 18.24 -6.32 -10.16
CA GLY A 543 18.41 -7.33 -9.12
C GLY A 543 17.08 -7.79 -8.49
N GLY A 544 16.14 -6.86 -8.25
CA GLY A 544 14.80 -7.17 -7.78
C GLY A 544 13.97 -8.01 -8.78
N LEU A 545 13.96 -7.62 -10.06
CA LEU A 545 13.22 -8.34 -11.11
C LEU A 545 13.76 -9.76 -11.37
N ARG A 546 15.07 -9.97 -11.18
CA ARG A 546 15.69 -11.31 -11.24
C ARG A 546 15.19 -12.28 -10.17
N VAL A 547 14.66 -11.75 -9.06
CA VAL A 547 14.09 -12.55 -7.98
C VAL A 547 12.57 -12.62 -8.13
N LEU A 548 11.92 -11.46 -8.31
CA LEU A 548 10.46 -11.35 -8.27
C LEU A 548 9.77 -12.09 -9.41
N PHE A 549 10.22 -11.94 -10.66
CA PHE A 549 9.53 -12.57 -11.79
C PHE A 549 9.64 -14.10 -11.78
N PRO A 550 10.82 -14.71 -11.53
CA PRO A 550 10.88 -16.14 -11.26
C PRO A 550 10.09 -16.56 -10.01
N GLY A 551 10.04 -15.73 -8.96
CA GLY A 551 9.23 -15.96 -7.76
C GLY A 551 7.73 -16.06 -8.07
N LEU A 552 7.21 -15.16 -8.91
CA LEU A 552 5.83 -15.18 -9.40
C LEU A 552 5.56 -16.49 -10.17
N LEU A 553 6.40 -16.83 -11.14
CA LEU A 553 6.21 -18.07 -11.92
C LEU A 553 6.34 -19.33 -11.06
N LYS A 554 7.23 -19.35 -10.07
CA LYS A 554 7.34 -20.46 -9.11
C LYS A 554 6.00 -20.71 -8.42
N ARG A 555 5.40 -19.68 -7.82
CA ARG A 555 4.15 -19.82 -7.06
C ARG A 555 2.97 -20.14 -7.96
N LEU A 556 2.91 -19.54 -9.14
CA LEU A 556 1.91 -19.86 -10.16
C LEU A 556 2.04 -21.32 -10.64
N ALA A 557 3.24 -21.80 -10.94
CA ALA A 557 3.48 -23.17 -11.37
C ALA A 557 3.06 -24.20 -10.30
N GLN A 558 3.39 -23.92 -9.04
CA GLN A 558 3.01 -24.77 -7.90
C GLN A 558 1.50 -24.79 -7.62
N SER A 559 0.76 -23.76 -8.02
CA SER A 559 -0.69 -23.66 -7.79
C SER A 559 -1.53 -24.43 -8.81
N GLY A 560 -0.95 -24.72 -9.99
CA GLY A 560 -1.59 -25.54 -11.01
C GLY A 560 -2.75 -24.88 -11.78
N ARG A 561 -3.44 -25.70 -12.58
CA ARG A 561 -4.33 -25.24 -13.66
C ARG A 561 -5.60 -24.54 -13.18
N ASP A 562 -6.10 -24.83 -11.98
CA ASP A 562 -7.30 -24.19 -11.46
C ASP A 562 -7.11 -22.68 -11.28
N LEU A 563 -6.03 -22.28 -10.58
CA LEU A 563 -5.67 -20.88 -10.44
C LEU A 563 -5.37 -20.23 -11.80
N HIS A 564 -4.69 -20.95 -12.71
CA HIS A 564 -4.39 -20.44 -14.05
C HIS A 564 -5.66 -20.10 -14.81
N ALA A 565 -6.68 -20.97 -14.76
CA ALA A 565 -7.96 -20.75 -15.43
C ALA A 565 -8.72 -19.55 -14.85
N ARG A 566 -8.72 -19.39 -13.51
CA ARG A 566 -9.32 -18.22 -12.83
C ARG A 566 -8.64 -16.92 -13.25
N LEU A 567 -7.30 -16.88 -13.24
CA LEU A 567 -6.52 -15.71 -13.66
C LEU A 567 -6.73 -15.40 -15.15
N ALA A 568 -6.68 -16.40 -16.02
CA ALA A 568 -6.94 -16.23 -17.45
C ALA A 568 -8.35 -15.66 -17.73
N THR A 569 -9.35 -16.13 -16.98
CA THR A 569 -10.73 -15.64 -17.10
C THR A 569 -10.84 -14.17 -16.67
N GLU A 570 -10.37 -13.85 -15.46
CA GLU A 570 -10.39 -12.47 -14.93
C GLU A 570 -9.66 -11.50 -15.86
N VAL A 571 -8.42 -11.83 -16.24
CA VAL A 571 -7.58 -10.98 -17.07
C VAL A 571 -8.25 -10.70 -18.42
N ARG A 572 -8.76 -11.74 -19.09
CA ARG A 572 -9.38 -11.57 -20.42
C ARG A 572 -10.70 -10.83 -20.35
N GLN A 573 -11.48 -11.01 -19.29
CA GLN A 573 -12.71 -10.25 -19.07
C GLN A 573 -12.41 -8.76 -18.84
N ALA A 574 -11.42 -8.46 -17.99
CA ALA A 574 -10.97 -7.09 -17.73
C ALA A 574 -10.44 -6.42 -19.00
N VAL A 575 -9.63 -7.13 -19.81
CA VAL A 575 -9.13 -6.62 -21.10
C VAL A 575 -10.25 -6.46 -22.13
N ALA A 576 -11.24 -7.35 -22.18
CA ALA A 576 -12.37 -7.20 -23.09
C ALA A 576 -13.24 -5.99 -22.76
N THR A 577 -13.34 -5.62 -21.48
CA THR A 577 -14.24 -4.54 -21.01
C THR A 577 -13.54 -3.18 -20.95
N HIS A 578 -12.27 -3.16 -20.52
CA HIS A 578 -11.52 -1.92 -20.23
C HIS A 578 -10.20 -1.82 -20.98
N GLY A 579 -9.83 -2.85 -21.74
CA GLY A 579 -8.64 -2.83 -22.59
C GLY A 579 -8.84 -1.97 -23.84
N GLU A 580 -7.73 -1.63 -24.48
CA GLU A 580 -7.71 -0.93 -25.76
C GLU A 580 -7.08 -1.84 -26.80
N ASN A 581 -7.78 -2.06 -27.92
CA ASN A 581 -7.35 -2.97 -28.99
C ASN A 581 -6.98 -4.38 -28.50
N GLY A 582 -7.69 -4.88 -27.48
CA GLY A 582 -7.41 -6.19 -26.86
C GLY A 582 -6.14 -6.24 -26.01
N GLN A 583 -5.62 -5.08 -25.58
CA GLN A 583 -4.40 -4.98 -24.78
C GLN A 583 -4.68 -4.50 -23.34
N VAL A 584 -3.81 -4.89 -22.41
CA VAL A 584 -3.91 -4.57 -20.96
C VAL A 584 -3.71 -3.08 -20.65
N THR A 585 -4.75 -2.30 -20.42
CA THR A 585 -4.62 -0.90 -19.97
C THR A 585 -4.45 -0.81 -18.45
N LEU A 586 -4.05 0.36 -17.93
CA LEU A 586 -4.07 0.61 -16.48
C LEU A 586 -5.49 0.47 -15.92
N GLY A 587 -6.51 0.91 -16.66
CA GLY A 587 -7.91 0.74 -16.28
C GLY A 587 -8.32 -0.74 -16.16
N ALA A 588 -7.91 -1.58 -17.13
CA ALA A 588 -8.14 -3.02 -17.06
C ALA A 588 -7.42 -3.67 -15.88
N LEU A 589 -6.17 -3.27 -15.61
CA LEU A 589 -5.40 -3.78 -14.47
C LEU A 589 -6.09 -3.54 -13.13
N GLU A 590 -6.74 -2.39 -12.95
CA GLU A 590 -7.48 -2.08 -11.71
C GLU A 590 -8.69 -2.99 -11.48
N GLN A 591 -9.19 -3.67 -12.52
CA GLN A 591 -10.30 -4.63 -12.40
C GLN A 591 -9.83 -6.08 -12.15
N MET A 592 -8.52 -6.33 -12.08
CA MET A 592 -7.96 -7.68 -11.91
C MET A 592 -7.62 -7.95 -10.44
N GLU A 593 -8.65 -8.16 -9.62
CA GLU A 593 -8.53 -8.27 -8.17
C GLU A 593 -7.73 -9.51 -7.74
N LEU A 594 -7.99 -10.68 -8.34
CA LEU A 594 -7.26 -11.91 -8.06
C LEU A 594 -5.81 -11.82 -8.54
N ALA A 595 -5.55 -11.28 -9.74
CA ALA A 595 -4.18 -11.09 -10.22
C ALA A 595 -3.39 -10.14 -9.31
N ASN A 596 -4.03 -9.09 -8.79
CA ASN A 596 -3.44 -8.18 -7.82
C ASN A 596 -3.13 -8.88 -6.48
N SER A 597 -4.09 -9.66 -5.97
CA SER A 597 -3.91 -10.45 -4.75
C SER A 597 -2.77 -11.47 -4.89
N VAL A 598 -2.64 -12.14 -6.05
CA VAL A 598 -1.53 -13.05 -6.33
C VAL A 598 -0.17 -12.35 -6.24
N VAL A 599 -0.05 -11.14 -6.82
CA VAL A 599 1.18 -10.35 -6.74
C VAL A 599 1.53 -10.04 -5.28
N TYR A 600 0.55 -9.57 -4.51
CA TYR A 600 0.78 -9.27 -3.08
C TYR A 600 1.06 -10.52 -2.25
N GLU A 601 0.44 -11.66 -2.56
CA GLU A 601 0.72 -12.91 -1.87
C GLU A 601 2.11 -13.43 -2.15
N VAL A 602 2.63 -13.27 -3.38
CA VAL A 602 4.04 -13.56 -3.67
C VAL A 602 4.97 -12.62 -2.90
N LEU A 603 4.70 -11.32 -2.89
CA LEU A 603 5.50 -10.34 -2.15
C LEU A 603 5.45 -10.53 -0.63
N ARG A 604 4.34 -11.08 -0.10
CA ARG A 604 4.19 -11.45 1.31
C ARG A 604 4.95 -12.73 1.62
N ILE A 605 4.70 -13.81 0.87
CA ILE A 605 5.21 -15.14 1.19
C ILE A 605 6.68 -15.27 0.84
N ASP A 606 7.15 -14.74 -0.29
CA ASP A 606 8.53 -14.80 -0.76
C ASP A 606 9.06 -13.38 -1.04
N PRO A 607 9.29 -12.56 0.00
CA PRO A 607 9.81 -11.21 -0.19
C PRO A 607 11.15 -11.24 -0.95
N PRO A 608 11.33 -10.49 -2.06
CA PRO A 608 12.54 -10.57 -2.87
C PRO A 608 13.83 -10.18 -2.13
N VAL A 609 13.71 -9.35 -1.10
CA VAL A 609 14.81 -8.96 -0.19
C VAL A 609 14.39 -9.30 1.23
N GLU A 610 14.91 -10.39 1.75
CA GLU A 610 14.41 -10.98 2.99
C GLU A 610 14.94 -10.33 4.27
N PHE A 611 15.99 -9.50 4.17
CA PHE A 611 16.74 -9.01 5.33
C PHE A 611 16.74 -7.50 5.46
N GLN A 612 16.40 -7.00 6.65
CA GLN A 612 16.38 -5.57 6.96
C GLN A 612 17.15 -5.31 8.23
N TYR A 613 17.99 -4.26 8.21
CA TYR A 613 18.85 -3.90 9.32
C TYR A 613 18.71 -2.43 9.69
N ALA A 614 19.00 -2.10 10.95
CA ALA A 614 19.09 -0.72 11.43
C ALA A 614 19.86 -0.65 12.75
N HIS A 615 20.49 0.49 13.06
CA HIS A 615 21.05 0.75 14.39
C HIS A 615 20.05 1.52 15.25
N ALA A 616 19.92 1.19 16.53
CA ALA A 616 19.11 1.99 17.46
C ALA A 616 19.71 3.40 17.66
N LYS A 617 18.97 4.46 17.38
CA LYS A 617 19.40 5.86 17.60
C LYS A 617 19.38 6.27 19.07
N LYS A 618 18.52 5.63 19.86
CA LYS A 618 18.27 5.88 21.28
C LYS A 618 17.83 4.59 21.97
N ASP A 619 17.81 4.62 23.29
CA ASP A 619 17.21 3.56 24.09
C ASP A 619 15.69 3.56 23.91
N PHE A 620 15.07 2.38 23.80
CA PHE A 620 13.61 2.24 23.75
C PHE A 620 13.16 0.84 24.16
N LEU A 621 11.87 0.71 24.47
CA LEU A 621 11.21 -0.58 24.68
C LEU A 621 10.66 -1.10 23.35
N LEU A 622 11.21 -2.24 22.91
CA LEU A 622 10.74 -3.00 21.76
C LEU A 622 9.67 -3.98 22.23
N GLN A 623 8.54 -4.07 21.53
CA GLN A 623 7.48 -5.02 21.85
C GLN A 623 7.43 -6.14 20.81
N SER A 624 7.35 -7.39 21.27
CA SER A 624 6.85 -8.52 20.48
C SER A 624 5.39 -8.77 20.86
N HIS A 625 4.82 -9.89 20.40
CA HIS A 625 3.49 -10.31 20.83
C HIS A 625 3.37 -10.61 22.32
N ASP A 626 4.41 -11.16 22.95
CA ASP A 626 4.33 -11.74 24.30
C ASP A 626 5.15 -11.01 25.37
N ALA A 627 6.02 -10.07 24.97
CA ALA A 627 6.92 -9.39 25.89
C ALA A 627 7.38 -8.04 25.35
N GLN A 628 7.97 -7.24 26.24
CA GLN A 628 8.73 -6.06 25.88
C GLN A 628 10.19 -6.17 26.31
N TYR A 629 11.08 -5.56 25.54
CA TYR A 629 12.52 -5.72 25.67
C TYR A 629 13.21 -4.36 25.60
N GLN A 630 14.17 -4.13 26.49
CA GLN A 630 15.00 -2.94 26.42
C GLN A 630 16.05 -3.10 25.31
N VAL A 631 15.99 -2.23 24.31
CA VAL A 631 17.03 -2.03 23.31
C VAL A 631 17.82 -0.78 23.67
N ARG A 632 19.15 -0.86 23.57
CA ARG A 632 20.06 0.25 23.85
C ARG A 632 20.52 0.91 22.55
N LYS A 633 20.80 2.21 22.64
CA LYS A 633 21.43 2.99 21.57
C LYS A 633 22.67 2.29 21.03
N GLY A 634 22.79 2.27 19.70
CA GLY A 634 23.90 1.66 18.97
C GLY A 634 23.73 0.16 18.69
N GLU A 635 22.86 -0.55 19.39
CA GLU A 635 22.58 -1.96 19.09
C GLU A 635 21.98 -2.10 17.68
N MET A 636 22.45 -3.11 16.95
CA MET A 636 21.97 -3.39 15.60
C MET A 636 20.75 -4.32 15.67
N LEU A 637 19.65 -3.88 15.08
CA LEU A 637 18.45 -4.66 14.86
C LEU A 637 18.53 -5.34 13.50
N PHE A 638 18.01 -6.56 13.43
CA PHE A 638 17.95 -7.37 12.22
C PHE A 638 16.58 -8.03 12.13
N GLY A 639 15.91 -7.89 10.98
CA GLY A 639 14.67 -8.58 10.68
C GLY A 639 14.88 -9.58 9.56
N TYR A 640 14.37 -10.81 9.76
CA TYR A 640 14.16 -11.77 8.69
C TYR A 640 12.68 -11.73 8.28
N GLN A 641 12.41 -11.04 7.18
CA GLN A 641 11.07 -10.66 6.75
C GLN A 641 10.11 -11.83 6.54
N PRO A 642 10.50 -12.98 5.94
CA PRO A 642 9.62 -14.13 5.78
C PRO A 642 8.99 -14.60 7.09
N PHE A 643 9.69 -14.51 8.23
CA PHE A 643 9.09 -14.87 9.53
C PHE A 643 8.02 -13.87 9.96
N ALA A 644 8.27 -12.58 9.74
CA ALA A 644 7.35 -11.51 10.12
C ALA A 644 6.12 -11.43 9.19
N THR A 645 6.28 -11.69 7.89
CA THR A 645 5.19 -11.69 6.90
C THR A 645 4.46 -13.03 6.78
N ARG A 646 4.94 -14.07 7.48
CA ARG A 646 4.26 -15.37 7.66
C ARG A 646 3.88 -15.61 9.13
N ASP A 647 3.70 -14.54 9.89
CA ASP A 647 3.31 -14.61 11.30
C ASP A 647 1.88 -15.14 11.44
N LYS A 648 1.73 -16.29 12.10
CA LYS A 648 0.44 -16.95 12.32
C LYS A 648 -0.53 -16.13 13.18
N ARG A 649 -0.04 -15.18 14.00
CA ARG A 649 -0.91 -14.28 14.78
C ARG A 649 -1.53 -13.17 13.93
N VAL A 650 -1.02 -12.95 12.72
CA VAL A 650 -1.57 -11.98 11.77
C VAL A 650 -2.32 -12.68 10.64
N PHE A 651 -1.72 -13.71 10.05
CA PHE A 651 -2.26 -14.38 8.85
C PHE A 651 -2.96 -15.71 9.14
N GLY A 652 -3.11 -16.09 10.42
CA GLY A 652 -3.80 -17.32 10.82
C GLY A 652 -3.01 -18.60 10.55
N ALA A 653 -3.71 -19.74 10.55
CA ALA A 653 -3.09 -21.06 10.42
C ALA A 653 -2.34 -21.25 9.08
N ASN A 654 -2.86 -20.66 8.00
CA ASN A 654 -2.31 -20.74 6.65
C ASN A 654 -1.24 -19.67 6.35
N ALA A 655 -0.64 -19.04 7.37
CA ALA A 655 0.35 -17.98 7.18
C ALA A 655 1.60 -18.44 6.40
N GLY A 656 1.95 -19.72 6.49
CA GLY A 656 3.05 -20.35 5.74
C GLY A 656 2.68 -20.82 4.34
N GLU A 657 1.41 -20.68 3.93
CA GLU A 657 0.88 -21.17 2.66
C GLU A 657 0.66 -20.02 1.68
N PHE A 658 0.76 -20.34 0.38
CA PHE A 658 0.43 -19.42 -0.69
C PHE A 658 -1.08 -19.46 -0.93
N VAL A 659 -1.77 -18.39 -0.57
CA VAL A 659 -3.23 -18.25 -0.70
C VAL A 659 -3.52 -17.15 -1.73
N PRO A 660 -3.86 -17.51 -2.99
CA PRO A 660 -3.92 -16.59 -4.12
C PRO A 660 -4.87 -15.40 -3.93
N ASP A 661 -5.98 -15.62 -3.24
CA ASP A 661 -7.07 -14.66 -3.00
C ASP A 661 -7.02 -14.03 -1.59
N ARG A 662 -5.90 -14.16 -0.86
CA ARG A 662 -5.75 -13.61 0.50
C ARG A 662 -6.08 -12.12 0.62
N PHE A 663 -5.81 -11.35 -0.42
CA PHE A 663 -5.98 -9.90 -0.44
C PHE A 663 -7.17 -9.42 -1.27
N VAL A 664 -8.05 -10.34 -1.69
CA VAL A 664 -9.34 -10.03 -2.32
C VAL A 664 -10.32 -9.52 -1.27
N GLY A 665 -11.14 -8.56 -1.64
CA GLY A 665 -12.16 -7.94 -0.81
C GLY A 665 -11.62 -6.96 0.24
N SER A 666 -12.55 -6.29 0.92
CA SER A 666 -12.25 -5.24 1.91
C SER A 666 -11.44 -5.78 3.10
N ASP A 667 -11.72 -7.00 3.56
CA ASP A 667 -11.00 -7.62 4.67
C ASP A 667 -9.59 -8.07 4.28
N GLY A 668 -9.43 -8.65 3.09
CA GLY A 668 -8.12 -8.98 2.53
C GLY A 668 -7.26 -7.73 2.35
N ALA A 669 -7.83 -6.64 1.82
CA ALA A 669 -7.13 -5.38 1.62
C ALA A 669 -6.57 -4.78 2.93
N LYS A 670 -7.24 -4.97 4.08
CA LYS A 670 -6.73 -4.54 5.39
C LYS A 670 -5.44 -5.24 5.79
N LEU A 671 -5.13 -6.41 5.23
CA LEU A 671 -3.90 -7.16 5.51
C LEU A 671 -2.69 -6.61 4.76
N LEU A 672 -2.87 -5.75 3.74
CA LEU A 672 -1.77 -5.14 2.99
C LEU A 672 -0.82 -4.32 3.88
N ARG A 673 -1.28 -3.82 5.02
CA ARG A 673 -0.42 -3.15 6.01
C ARG A 673 0.68 -4.05 6.58
N TYR A 674 0.57 -5.37 6.44
CA TYR A 674 1.54 -6.39 6.86
C TYR A 674 2.38 -6.95 5.68
N VAL A 675 2.19 -6.41 4.48
CA VAL A 675 3.03 -6.73 3.32
C VAL A 675 4.17 -5.72 3.25
N TRP A 676 5.40 -6.18 3.47
CA TRP A 676 6.55 -5.30 3.77
C TRP A 676 7.73 -5.40 2.81
N TRP A 677 7.57 -6.05 1.67
CA TRP A 677 8.64 -6.28 0.67
C TRP A 677 9.42 -5.00 0.31
N SER A 678 8.77 -3.83 0.41
CA SER A 678 9.34 -2.52 0.10
C SER A 678 10.11 -1.87 1.26
N ASN A 679 10.35 -2.58 2.38
CA ASN A 679 10.89 -2.04 3.63
C ASN A 679 9.97 -0.97 4.26
N GLY A 680 8.66 -1.23 4.21
CA GLY A 680 7.58 -0.45 4.83
C GLY A 680 6.21 -1.07 4.50
N PRO A 681 5.12 -0.72 5.20
CA PRO A 681 3.76 -1.14 4.86
C PRO A 681 3.40 -0.83 3.40
N GLU A 682 2.82 -1.79 2.68
CA GLU A 682 2.35 -1.58 1.31
C GLU A 682 1.33 -0.44 1.21
N THR A 683 0.57 -0.21 2.27
CA THR A 683 -0.41 0.88 2.41
C THR A 683 0.21 2.26 2.62
N GLN A 684 1.55 2.38 2.67
CA GLN A 684 2.27 3.64 2.82
C GLN A 684 3.09 3.95 1.56
N ASP A 685 3.23 5.24 1.26
CA ASP A 685 4.04 5.71 0.12
C ASP A 685 5.48 6.02 0.56
N PRO A 686 6.47 5.68 -0.28
CA PRO A 686 7.86 6.03 0.00
C PRO A 686 8.06 7.55 -0.05
N THR A 687 8.79 8.09 0.91
CA THR A 687 9.09 9.52 1.04
C THR A 687 10.59 9.77 1.17
N VAL A 688 11.03 11.02 1.05
CA VAL A 688 12.43 11.40 1.28
C VAL A 688 12.88 11.24 2.74
N ASN A 689 11.93 11.08 3.68
CA ASN A 689 12.18 11.02 5.12
C ASN A 689 12.24 9.57 5.66
N ASP A 690 11.98 8.58 4.81
CA ASP A 690 12.03 7.16 5.16
C ASP A 690 13.01 6.38 4.28
N LYS A 691 13.08 5.07 4.51
CA LYS A 691 13.88 4.12 3.73
C LYS A 691 13.04 3.07 3.00
N GLN A 692 11.76 3.36 2.77
CA GLN A 692 10.93 2.54 1.91
C GLN A 692 11.41 2.64 0.46
N CYS A 693 11.26 1.55 -0.30
CA CYS A 693 11.69 1.42 -1.68
C CYS A 693 11.16 2.56 -2.55
N ALA A 694 12.07 3.34 -3.17
CA ALA A 694 11.69 4.45 -4.05
C ALA A 694 10.86 3.99 -5.27
N GLY A 695 11.02 2.72 -5.67
CA GLY A 695 10.31 2.10 -6.78
C GLY A 695 9.07 1.30 -6.39
N LYS A 696 8.49 1.46 -5.18
CA LYS A 696 7.36 0.63 -4.68
C LYS A 696 6.28 0.42 -5.74
N ASN A 697 5.70 1.52 -6.22
CA ASN A 697 4.59 1.50 -7.17
C ASN A 697 5.01 0.98 -8.56
N PHE A 698 6.24 1.26 -8.99
CA PHE A 698 6.78 0.74 -10.25
C PHE A 698 6.89 -0.79 -10.23
N VAL A 699 7.43 -1.36 -9.15
CA VAL A 699 7.60 -2.82 -9.01
C VAL A 699 6.24 -3.53 -8.97
N VAL A 700 5.28 -3.01 -8.19
CA VAL A 700 3.92 -3.58 -8.15
C VAL A 700 3.26 -3.50 -9.53
N LEU A 701 3.39 -2.37 -10.23
CA LEU A 701 2.88 -2.21 -11.59
C LEU A 701 3.44 -3.26 -12.55
N VAL A 702 4.77 -3.42 -12.62
CA VAL A 702 5.37 -4.37 -13.58
C VAL A 702 5.13 -5.83 -13.20
N ALA A 703 4.96 -6.14 -11.91
CA ALA A 703 4.56 -7.47 -11.45
C ALA A 703 3.11 -7.80 -11.85
N ARG A 704 2.18 -6.85 -11.68
CA ARG A 704 0.78 -7.00 -12.14
C ARG A 704 0.72 -7.13 -13.65
N LEU A 705 1.46 -6.29 -14.38
CA LEU A 705 1.59 -6.39 -15.84
C LEU A 705 2.13 -7.75 -16.28
N PHE A 706 3.15 -8.27 -15.60
CA PHE A 706 3.70 -9.59 -15.92
C PHE A 706 2.64 -10.69 -15.81
N VAL A 707 1.91 -10.75 -14.69
CA VAL A 707 0.84 -11.74 -14.48
C VAL A 707 -0.29 -11.56 -15.51
N ALA A 708 -0.74 -10.32 -15.73
CA ALA A 708 -1.80 -10.02 -16.68
C ALA A 708 -1.42 -10.39 -18.11
N GLU A 709 -0.28 -9.93 -18.62
CA GLU A 709 0.18 -10.25 -19.98
C GLU A 709 0.43 -11.76 -20.15
N PHE A 710 0.88 -12.46 -19.10
CA PHE A 710 1.09 -13.90 -19.12
C PHE A 710 -0.23 -14.66 -19.30
N PHE A 711 -1.26 -14.37 -18.51
CA PHE A 711 -2.55 -15.08 -18.59
C PHE A 711 -3.51 -14.54 -19.67
N LEU A 712 -3.24 -13.35 -20.19
CA LEU A 712 -3.83 -12.90 -21.45
C LEU A 712 -3.40 -13.81 -22.59
N ARG A 713 -2.13 -14.25 -22.60
CA ARG A 713 -1.55 -15.07 -23.67
C ARG A 713 -1.71 -16.58 -23.48
N TYR A 714 -1.64 -17.06 -22.24
CA TYR A 714 -1.64 -18.49 -21.92
C TYR A 714 -2.83 -18.89 -21.04
N ASP A 715 -3.41 -20.05 -21.31
CA ASP A 715 -4.43 -20.68 -20.45
C ASP A 715 -3.78 -21.33 -19.22
N SER A 716 -2.60 -21.93 -19.39
CA SER A 716 -1.84 -22.58 -18.33
C SER A 716 -0.41 -22.84 -18.77
N PHE A 717 0.44 -23.20 -17.81
CA PHE A 717 1.82 -23.63 -18.05
C PHE A 717 2.26 -24.63 -16.99
N THR A 718 3.37 -25.34 -17.25
CA THR A 718 4.08 -26.14 -16.25
C THR A 718 5.54 -25.73 -16.20
N ALA A 719 6.15 -25.87 -15.03
CA ALA A 719 7.57 -25.59 -14.85
C ALA A 719 8.19 -26.50 -13.80
N GLU A 720 9.47 -26.85 -14.00
CA GLU A 720 10.33 -27.43 -12.99
C GLU A 720 10.92 -26.32 -12.13
N ILE A 721 10.82 -26.48 -10.81
CA ILE A 721 11.29 -25.49 -9.83
C ILE A 721 12.44 -26.08 -9.03
N SER A 722 13.55 -25.35 -8.95
CA SER A 722 14.69 -25.71 -8.11
C SER A 722 15.31 -24.49 -7.41
N SER A 723 16.24 -24.72 -6.50
CA SER A 723 16.93 -23.66 -5.76
C SER A 723 18.01 -22.96 -6.61
N SER A 724 17.94 -21.63 -6.69
CA SER A 724 19.01 -20.80 -7.28
C SER A 724 19.88 -20.16 -6.19
N VAL A 725 21.03 -19.59 -6.59
CA VAL A 725 21.84 -18.73 -5.71
C VAL A 725 21.06 -17.48 -5.31
N VAL A 726 20.23 -16.97 -6.23
CA VAL A 726 19.39 -15.78 -6.04
C VAL A 726 17.97 -16.16 -6.45
N GLY A 727 17.06 -16.23 -5.49
CA GLY A 727 15.66 -16.60 -5.71
C GLY A 727 15.45 -18.06 -6.15
N ALA A 728 14.42 -18.28 -6.98
CA ALA A 728 14.09 -19.59 -7.53
C ALA A 728 14.67 -19.78 -8.94
N GLN A 729 15.03 -21.01 -9.30
CA GLN A 729 15.28 -21.41 -10.68
C GLN A 729 13.99 -22.00 -11.26
N VAL A 730 13.56 -21.49 -12.42
CA VAL A 730 12.31 -21.85 -13.08
C VAL A 730 12.58 -22.27 -14.52
N ASN A 731 12.36 -23.55 -14.81
CA ASN A 731 12.42 -24.09 -16.17
C ASN A 731 11.00 -24.39 -16.65
N ILE A 732 10.46 -23.57 -17.56
CA ILE A 732 9.11 -23.80 -18.10
C ILE A 732 9.18 -24.99 -19.05
N THR A 733 8.33 -26.00 -18.83
CA THR A 733 8.32 -27.26 -19.61
C THR A 733 7.13 -27.40 -20.54
N SER A 734 6.04 -26.67 -20.29
CA SER A 734 4.93 -26.60 -21.24
C SER A 734 4.16 -25.29 -21.10
N ILE A 735 3.54 -24.86 -22.19
CA ILE A 735 2.63 -23.71 -22.26
C ILE A 735 1.40 -24.11 -23.07
N THR A 736 0.23 -23.68 -22.62
CA THR A 736 -1.03 -23.80 -23.37
C THR A 736 -1.45 -22.41 -23.80
N LYS A 737 -1.40 -22.12 -25.11
CA LYS A 737 -1.81 -20.82 -25.65
C LYS A 737 -3.32 -20.64 -25.55
N ALA A 738 -3.75 -19.40 -25.31
CA ALA A 738 -5.15 -19.03 -25.41
C ALA A 738 -5.70 -19.36 -26.79
N LYS A 739 -6.88 -19.99 -26.86
CA LYS A 739 -7.56 -20.23 -28.14
C LYS A 739 -8.07 -18.89 -28.69
N ALA A 740 -7.74 -18.57 -29.94
CA ALA A 740 -8.40 -17.47 -30.65
C ALA A 740 -9.90 -17.79 -30.72
N LYS A 741 -10.76 -16.89 -30.23
CA LYS A 741 -12.19 -16.99 -30.55
C LYS A 741 -12.31 -16.84 -32.06
N ALA A 742 -12.70 -17.91 -32.75
CA ALA A 742 -13.16 -17.80 -34.12
C ALA A 742 -14.34 -16.82 -34.10
N HIS A 743 -14.16 -15.62 -34.67
CA HIS A 743 -15.30 -14.77 -34.97
C HIS A 743 -16.15 -15.55 -35.96
N ALA A 744 -17.27 -16.09 -35.48
CA ALA A 744 -18.34 -16.55 -36.35
C ALA A 744 -18.84 -15.33 -37.11
N SER A 745 -18.32 -15.14 -38.32
CA SER A 745 -18.88 -14.27 -39.34
C SER A 745 -20.22 -14.84 -39.78
N ASN A 746 -21.25 -14.64 -38.96
CA ASN A 746 -22.65 -14.78 -39.37
C ASN A 746 -23.21 -13.38 -39.59
N PHE A 747 -22.96 -12.84 -40.77
CA PHE A 747 -23.85 -11.86 -41.40
C PHE A 747 -24.29 -12.49 -42.72
N TYR A 748 -25.58 -12.83 -42.78
CA TYR A 748 -26.31 -13.00 -44.03
C TYR A 748 -26.68 -11.63 -44.59
#